data_AF-A0A317WW91-F1
#
_entry.id   AF-A0A317WW91-F1
#
_cell.length_a   1.000
_cell.length_b   1.000
_cell.length_c   1.000
_cell.angle_alpha   90.00
_cell.angle_beta   90.00
_cell.angle_gamma   90.00
#
_symmetry.space_group_name_H-M   'P 1'
#
loop_
_entity.id
_entity.type
_entity.pdbx_description
1 polymer ?
#
loop_
_entity_poly.entity_id
_entity_poly.type
_entity_poly.pdbx_seq_one_letter_code
_entity_poly.pdbx_strand_id
1 'polypeptide(L)'
;MSLQELQELQELRQRVKEEQRLREEERRLRQQAEEQLRYQTQNTTLPEFLEACHAHLFLGLHICEDKGSITKGNPANADHKIRPTRIREWINFPKEQISIWDDLMKTDFVTERHFTPLLVLKEYGKEVRGRMLGSELDLGYFERHTVESRVSSVIKQLHVNPQLRQTFGLNGDVSFENHANTLTDDSGILTEMNSLSLSQVQPRRSGRLAAKSSSVQTSTQPPETSHNKATQPRNSRPRADQFCVYNKGMEGKVPAFIIEYKAPHKVSLSHIRAGLQDMDLDDVVRLQDDESPDIICRRVVAAVITQTFSYMIHAGLEYGYVCTGEAFIFLRVLQDDPSTVYYYLSVPEEDVGPVTWTGNPHDDNRLHLTALGQVLAFTLRALRVPTRDIAWTNRAVRSLKTWVMVYDILLDKILEKDIPSSAFKSPTGSRNEYCRVSPVKIRSKAAAVASCNSSQDASLLDHDDDDDDDDAGDDFDSNTPSRPPRERRLAHPPEPRSVATRALPQDSSSKGKSRQYCTQRCLRGLIKGGLLDRQCPNVSDHGLDRHRLTRTTLIRRLDRQFFGNEQQLTQLGCESLHVHGSRGALFKITLWSHGYTFVGKGTPVEFVAGSKHEESIYTHLTPIQGVYVPVLLGSLRLRHPFSYDGIAAIVHLMFMSYVGITLEKRHDLDDRQLIQQAERSLEAIHNLNVLQCDPMPRNMAQEDGRMMFIDFERATLEPRRMPLRGISPNRERKRETSLQEKSPAKHNHDDCFEREKRCMRGGLWQWP
;
A
#
# COMPACT_ATOMS: atom_id res chain seq x y z
N MET A 1 -69.24 -10.87 55.95
CA MET A 1 -68.85 -11.26 54.58
C MET A 1 -69.40 -12.64 54.32
N SER A 2 -70.21 -12.78 53.27
CA SER A 2 -70.74 -14.08 52.84
C SER A 2 -69.62 -14.93 52.22
N LEU A 3 -69.78 -16.26 52.22
CA LEU A 3 -68.84 -17.19 51.56
C LEU A 3 -68.64 -16.85 50.07
N GLN A 4 -69.66 -16.27 49.45
CA GLN A 4 -69.70 -15.88 48.04
C GLN A 4 -68.84 -14.63 47.76
N GLU A 5 -68.92 -13.62 48.63
CA GLU A 5 -68.07 -12.41 48.54
C GLU A 5 -66.58 -12.75 48.73
N LEU A 6 -66.27 -13.78 49.53
CA LEU A 6 -64.90 -14.22 49.81
C LEU A 6 -64.29 -14.98 48.61
N GLN A 7 -65.10 -15.75 47.88
CA GLN A 7 -64.72 -16.40 46.62
C GLN A 7 -64.49 -15.40 45.49
N GLU A 8 -65.39 -14.43 45.30
CA GLU A 8 -65.23 -13.39 44.27
C GLU A 8 -63.95 -12.54 44.51
N LEU A 9 -63.64 -12.22 45.77
CA LEU A 9 -62.41 -11.50 46.12
C LEU A 9 -61.14 -12.34 45.87
N GLN A 10 -61.21 -13.67 46.04
CA GLN A 10 -60.12 -14.58 45.72
C GLN A 10 -59.90 -14.69 44.21
N GLU A 11 -60.96 -14.82 43.42
CA GLU A 11 -60.87 -14.85 41.96
C GLU A 11 -60.34 -13.53 41.39
N LEU A 12 -60.80 -12.39 41.91
CA LEU A 12 -60.29 -11.08 41.50
C LEU A 12 -58.80 -10.93 41.84
N ARG A 13 -58.38 -11.38 43.03
CA ARG A 13 -56.97 -11.40 43.44
C ARG A 13 -56.12 -12.31 42.56
N GLN A 14 -56.66 -13.44 42.11
CA GLN A 14 -55.96 -14.34 41.18
C GLN A 14 -55.81 -13.69 39.80
N ARG A 15 -56.87 -13.08 39.25
CA ARG A 15 -56.82 -12.37 37.96
C ARG A 15 -55.83 -11.21 37.97
N VAL A 16 -55.84 -10.39 39.03
CA VAL A 16 -54.87 -9.28 39.18
C VAL A 16 -53.44 -9.81 39.28
N LYS A 17 -53.20 -10.92 39.99
CA LYS A 17 -51.87 -11.54 40.07
C LYS A 17 -51.41 -12.10 38.72
N GLU A 18 -52.30 -12.72 37.96
CA GLU A 18 -52.01 -13.27 36.64
C GLU A 18 -51.71 -12.15 35.62
N GLU A 19 -52.51 -11.08 35.63
CA GLU A 19 -52.28 -9.88 34.82
C GLU A 19 -50.96 -9.18 35.19
N GLN A 20 -50.61 -9.13 36.48
CA GLN A 20 -49.31 -8.63 36.93
C GLN A 20 -48.15 -9.49 36.43
N ARG A 21 -48.26 -10.82 36.48
CA ARG A 21 -47.23 -11.74 35.95
C ARG A 21 -47.05 -11.58 34.44
N LEU A 22 -48.14 -11.48 33.68
CA LEU A 22 -48.08 -11.25 32.23
C LEU A 22 -47.41 -9.91 31.90
N ARG A 23 -47.72 -8.84 32.65
CA ARG A 23 -47.05 -7.53 32.49
C ARG A 23 -45.57 -7.57 32.85
N GLU A 24 -45.18 -8.30 33.89
CA GLU A 24 -43.77 -8.47 34.27
C GLU A 24 -43.00 -9.28 33.22
N GLU A 25 -43.59 -10.35 32.70
CA GLU A 25 -43.02 -11.15 31.63
C GLU A 25 -42.88 -10.33 30.33
N GLU A 26 -43.91 -9.58 29.95
CA GLU A 26 -43.85 -8.68 28.80
C GLU A 26 -42.77 -7.61 28.97
N ARG A 27 -42.66 -6.99 30.17
CA ARG A 27 -41.61 -6.02 30.46
C ARG A 27 -40.22 -6.66 30.36
N ARG A 28 -40.05 -7.89 30.85
CA ARG A 28 -38.78 -8.63 30.78
C ARG A 28 -38.42 -8.93 29.32
N LEU A 29 -39.37 -9.37 28.51
CA LEU A 29 -39.16 -9.63 27.08
C LEU A 29 -38.82 -8.34 26.32
N ARG A 30 -39.50 -7.22 26.62
CA ARG A 30 -39.19 -5.90 26.04
C ARG A 30 -37.78 -5.45 26.43
N GLN A 31 -37.40 -5.58 27.70
CA GLN A 31 -36.04 -5.25 28.17
C GLN A 31 -34.98 -6.11 27.49
N GLN A 32 -35.20 -7.43 27.39
CA GLN A 32 -34.29 -8.33 26.68
C GLN A 32 -34.16 -7.98 25.19
N ALA A 33 -35.27 -7.65 24.53
CA ALA A 33 -35.27 -7.23 23.13
C ALA A 33 -34.52 -5.90 22.94
N GLU A 34 -34.70 -4.95 23.85
CA GLU A 34 -34.02 -3.64 23.82
C GLU A 34 -32.51 -3.79 24.07
N GLU A 35 -32.10 -4.62 25.04
CA GLU A 35 -30.70 -4.94 25.30
C GLU A 35 -30.05 -5.65 24.10
N GLN A 36 -30.76 -6.61 23.49
CA GLN A 36 -30.27 -7.32 22.32
C GLN A 36 -30.14 -6.38 21.10
N LEU A 37 -31.10 -5.48 20.90
CA LEU A 37 -31.03 -4.47 19.85
C LEU A 37 -29.88 -3.49 20.10
N ARG A 38 -29.70 -3.06 21.35
CA ARG A 38 -28.58 -2.18 21.74
C ARG A 38 -27.24 -2.86 21.49
N TYR A 39 -27.11 -4.13 21.85
CA TYR A 39 -25.90 -4.93 21.59
C TYR A 39 -25.60 -5.03 20.09
N GLN A 40 -26.63 -5.17 19.24
CA GLN A 40 -26.46 -5.27 17.79
C GLN A 40 -26.14 -3.93 17.10
N THR A 41 -26.61 -2.81 17.65
CA THR A 41 -26.55 -1.48 17.03
C THR A 41 -25.42 -0.60 17.56
N GLN A 42 -24.90 -0.88 18.77
CA GLN A 42 -23.74 -0.18 19.30
C GLN A 42 -22.46 -0.56 18.54
N ASN A 43 -21.49 0.35 18.55
CA ASN A 43 -20.16 0.08 18.02
C ASN A 43 -19.50 -1.09 18.77
N THR A 44 -18.72 -1.88 18.05
CA THR A 44 -18.01 -3.04 18.60
C THR A 44 -16.66 -2.63 19.20
N THR A 45 -16.19 -3.38 20.20
CA THR A 45 -14.79 -3.32 20.67
C THR A 45 -13.88 -4.07 19.69
N LEU A 46 -12.56 -3.95 19.80
CA LEU A 46 -11.66 -4.66 18.87
C LEU A 46 -11.85 -6.19 18.94
N PRO A 47 -11.94 -6.83 20.13
CA PRO A 47 -12.22 -8.27 20.22
C PRO A 47 -13.56 -8.68 19.59
N GLU A 48 -14.64 -7.94 19.89
CA GLU A 48 -15.97 -8.19 19.30
C GLU A 48 -15.95 -8.02 17.77
N PHE A 49 -15.17 -7.06 17.28
CA PHE A 49 -15.02 -6.79 15.85
C PHE A 49 -14.26 -7.92 15.13
N LEU A 50 -13.15 -8.41 15.69
CA LEU A 50 -12.40 -9.55 15.15
C LEU A 50 -13.29 -10.80 15.07
N GLU A 51 -14.04 -11.07 16.13
CA GLU A 51 -15.01 -12.17 16.19
C GLU A 51 -16.05 -12.06 15.07
N ALA A 52 -16.73 -10.91 15.02
CA ALA A 52 -17.81 -10.67 14.06
C ALA A 52 -17.32 -10.74 12.61
N CYS A 53 -16.13 -10.19 12.33
CA CYS A 53 -15.53 -10.30 11.01
C CYS A 53 -15.21 -11.75 10.64
N HIS A 54 -14.68 -12.54 11.56
CA HIS A 54 -14.41 -13.95 11.30
C HIS A 54 -15.72 -14.74 11.05
N ALA A 55 -16.66 -14.68 11.98
CA ALA A 55 -17.89 -15.46 11.96
C ALA A 55 -18.87 -15.05 10.83
N HIS A 56 -19.01 -13.75 10.56
CA HIS A 56 -20.01 -13.25 9.62
C HIS A 56 -19.47 -12.99 8.23
N LEU A 57 -18.20 -12.57 8.10
CA LEU A 57 -17.60 -12.21 6.81
C LEU A 57 -16.71 -13.32 6.26
N PHE A 58 -15.68 -13.72 7.01
CA PHE A 58 -14.61 -14.58 6.49
C PHE A 58 -15.07 -16.03 6.25
N LEU A 59 -15.80 -16.64 7.19
CA LEU A 59 -16.33 -18.00 7.04
C LEU A 59 -17.43 -18.14 5.95
N GLY A 60 -17.77 -17.05 5.26
CA GLY A 60 -18.73 -17.04 4.14
C GLY A 60 -18.12 -17.36 2.77
N LEU A 61 -16.92 -17.94 2.72
CA LEU A 61 -16.19 -18.25 1.49
C LEU A 61 -16.88 -19.37 0.70
N HIS A 62 -17.23 -19.10 -0.57
CA HIS A 62 -17.79 -20.10 -1.48
C HIS A 62 -16.95 -20.19 -2.76
N ILE A 63 -16.29 -21.34 -2.98
CA ILE A 63 -15.42 -21.58 -4.15
C ILE A 63 -16.24 -22.14 -5.32
N CYS A 64 -15.99 -21.66 -6.54
CA CYS A 64 -16.65 -22.17 -7.74
C CYS A 64 -16.04 -23.51 -8.19
N GLU A 65 -16.83 -24.59 -8.16
CA GLU A 65 -16.42 -25.94 -8.59
C GLU A 65 -16.61 -26.18 -10.11
N ASP A 66 -17.36 -25.31 -10.79
CA ASP A 66 -17.72 -25.47 -12.21
C ASP A 66 -16.57 -25.11 -13.16
N LYS A 67 -15.88 -26.13 -13.66
CA LYS A 67 -14.72 -26.04 -14.59
C LYS A 67 -14.95 -25.21 -15.87
N GLY A 68 -16.20 -24.94 -16.24
CA GLY A 68 -16.55 -24.14 -17.43
C GLY A 68 -16.49 -22.63 -17.22
N SER A 69 -16.56 -22.15 -15.97
CA SER A 69 -16.60 -20.72 -15.59
C SER A 69 -15.27 -20.21 -15.01
N ILE A 70 -14.31 -21.11 -14.81
CA ILE A 70 -13.03 -20.82 -14.15
C ILE A 70 -12.05 -20.16 -15.12
N THR A 71 -11.35 -19.13 -14.65
CA THR A 71 -10.31 -18.46 -15.45
C THR A 71 -9.16 -19.42 -15.78
N LYS A 72 -8.94 -19.68 -17.08
CA LYS A 72 -7.79 -20.45 -17.57
C LYS A 72 -6.58 -19.53 -17.72
N GLY A 73 -5.62 -19.60 -16.81
CA GLY A 73 -4.37 -18.84 -16.86
C GLY A 73 -3.28 -19.55 -16.08
N ASN A 74 -2.02 -19.34 -16.48
CA ASN A 74 -0.86 -19.92 -15.80
C ASN A 74 -0.85 -19.46 -14.32
N PRO A 75 -0.78 -20.38 -13.34
CA PRO A 75 -0.87 -20.09 -11.90
C PRO A 75 0.24 -19.16 -11.40
N ALA A 76 1.40 -19.17 -12.04
CA ALA A 76 2.57 -18.46 -11.58
C ALA A 76 3.28 -17.82 -12.76
N ASN A 77 3.29 -16.49 -12.80
CA ASN A 77 4.07 -15.76 -13.79
C ASN A 77 5.47 -15.49 -13.22
N ALA A 78 6.20 -16.56 -12.90
CA ALA A 78 7.55 -16.46 -12.34
C ALA A 78 8.62 -16.31 -13.43
N ASP A 79 8.29 -16.59 -14.69
CA ASP A 79 9.25 -16.60 -15.78
C ASP A 79 9.95 -15.25 -15.96
N HIS A 80 11.27 -15.31 -16.06
CA HIS A 80 12.15 -14.15 -16.14
C HIS A 80 12.13 -13.22 -14.92
N LYS A 81 11.46 -13.60 -13.82
CA LYS A 81 11.53 -12.88 -12.55
C LYS A 81 12.72 -13.31 -11.73
N ILE A 82 13.12 -12.45 -10.79
CA ILE A 82 14.22 -12.75 -9.87
C ILE A 82 13.73 -13.74 -8.83
N ARG A 83 14.52 -14.79 -8.57
CA ARG A 83 14.17 -15.84 -7.60
C ARG A 83 15.10 -15.84 -6.39
N PRO A 84 14.60 -16.27 -5.22
CA PRO A 84 15.47 -16.56 -4.10
C PRO A 84 16.35 -17.78 -4.42
N THR A 85 17.42 -17.93 -3.66
CA THR A 85 18.19 -19.17 -3.61
C THR A 85 17.48 -20.19 -2.71
N ARG A 86 16.88 -19.72 -1.61
CA ARG A 86 16.31 -20.56 -0.55
C ARG A 86 14.93 -20.07 -0.11
N ILE A 87 14.02 -21.00 0.11
CA ILE A 87 12.76 -20.78 0.86
C ILE A 87 12.89 -21.53 2.18
N ARG A 88 12.67 -20.85 3.31
CA ARG A 88 12.84 -21.39 4.66
C ARG A 88 11.69 -21.02 5.59
N GLU A 89 11.40 -21.84 6.58
CA GLU A 89 10.38 -21.52 7.57
C GLU A 89 10.77 -20.31 8.43
N TRP A 90 9.80 -19.42 8.66
CA TRP A 90 9.91 -18.29 9.57
C TRP A 90 9.53 -18.70 10.99
N ILE A 91 10.43 -19.41 11.66
CA ILE A 91 10.20 -19.99 12.99
C ILE A 91 9.84 -18.92 14.04
N ASN A 92 10.40 -17.71 13.94
CA ASN A 92 10.15 -16.61 14.87
C ASN A 92 8.84 -15.84 14.62
N PHE A 93 8.10 -16.15 13.56
CA PHE A 93 6.88 -15.42 13.20
C PHE A 93 5.86 -15.33 14.35
N PRO A 94 5.52 -16.41 15.07
CA PRO A 94 4.62 -16.35 16.23
C PRO A 94 5.04 -15.33 17.28
N LYS A 95 6.29 -15.40 17.74
CA LYS A 95 6.83 -14.50 18.77
C LYS A 95 6.77 -13.04 18.33
N GLU A 96 7.12 -12.79 17.08
CA GLU A 96 7.09 -11.45 16.51
C GLU A 96 5.65 -10.90 16.36
N GLN A 97 4.69 -11.74 15.96
CA GLN A 97 3.27 -11.36 15.91
C GLN A 97 2.70 -11.09 17.31
N ILE A 98 3.01 -11.94 18.30
CA ILE A 98 2.57 -11.76 19.69
C ILE A 98 3.06 -10.42 20.24
N SER A 99 4.32 -10.05 19.96
CA SER A 99 4.87 -8.76 20.41
C SER A 99 4.07 -7.56 19.90
N ILE A 100 3.47 -7.64 18.71
CA ILE A 100 2.62 -6.58 18.16
C ILE A 100 1.30 -6.50 18.93
N TRP A 101 0.70 -7.65 19.25
CA TRP A 101 -0.48 -7.69 20.10
C TRP A 101 -0.19 -7.18 21.50
N ASP A 102 0.94 -7.54 22.11
CA ASP A 102 1.35 -7.02 23.41
C ASP A 102 1.49 -5.49 23.38
N ASP A 103 2.07 -4.92 22.32
CA ASP A 103 2.17 -3.47 22.13
C ASP A 103 0.78 -2.83 22.00
N LEU A 104 -0.14 -3.45 21.25
CA LEU A 104 -1.50 -2.96 21.05
C LEU A 104 -2.33 -3.01 22.35
N MET A 105 -2.17 -4.08 23.13
CA MET A 105 -2.89 -4.35 24.39
C MET A 105 -2.34 -3.55 25.59
N LYS A 106 -1.31 -2.72 25.39
CA LYS A 106 -0.82 -1.79 26.43
C LYS A 106 -1.79 -0.63 26.69
N THR A 107 -2.68 -0.33 25.73
CA THR A 107 -3.63 0.78 25.80
C THR A 107 -5.06 0.27 26.00
N ASP A 108 -5.89 1.06 26.65
CA ASP A 108 -7.31 0.72 26.86
C ASP A 108 -8.17 0.86 25.58
N PHE A 109 -7.58 1.38 24.49
CA PHE A 109 -8.20 1.53 23.18
C PHE A 109 -8.92 0.26 22.68
N VAL A 110 -8.35 -0.92 22.96
CA VAL A 110 -8.90 -2.22 22.54
C VAL A 110 -10.27 -2.50 23.17
N THR A 111 -10.52 -1.96 24.37
CA THR A 111 -11.79 -2.11 25.11
C THR A 111 -12.81 -1.03 24.78
N GLU A 112 -12.41 0.01 24.06
CA GLU A 112 -13.29 1.08 23.62
C GLU A 112 -14.10 0.67 22.37
N ARG A 113 -15.31 1.22 22.23
CA ARG A 113 -16.26 0.86 21.16
C ARG A 113 -16.11 1.77 19.94
N HIS A 114 -15.10 1.51 19.13
CA HIS A 114 -14.76 2.32 17.94
C HIS A 114 -15.23 1.74 16.61
N PHE A 115 -15.57 0.45 16.56
CA PHE A 115 -15.68 -0.29 15.31
C PHE A 115 -17.13 -0.53 14.89
N THR A 116 -17.29 -0.95 13.63
CA THR A 116 -18.59 -1.13 12.99
C THR A 116 -19.53 -2.00 13.84
N PRO A 117 -20.80 -1.59 14.02
CA PRO A 117 -21.79 -2.38 14.74
C PRO A 117 -22.01 -3.78 14.18
N LEU A 118 -22.36 -4.73 15.05
CA LEU A 118 -22.55 -6.13 14.71
C LEU A 118 -23.63 -6.33 13.63
N LEU A 119 -24.72 -5.58 13.70
CA LEU A 119 -25.81 -5.64 12.71
C LEU A 119 -25.31 -5.35 11.29
N VAL A 120 -24.48 -4.32 11.14
CA VAL A 120 -23.93 -3.90 9.84
C VAL A 120 -22.97 -4.96 9.29
N LEU A 121 -22.15 -5.57 10.15
CA LEU A 121 -21.26 -6.67 9.75
C LEU A 121 -22.02 -7.91 9.29
N LYS A 122 -23.17 -8.21 9.91
CA LYS A 122 -24.05 -9.30 9.46
C LYS A 122 -24.63 -9.04 8.08
N GLU A 123 -25.09 -7.81 7.81
CA GLU A 123 -25.60 -7.44 6.48
C GLU A 123 -24.51 -7.52 5.41
N TYR A 124 -23.31 -7.00 5.67
CA TYR A 124 -22.17 -7.17 4.77
C TYR A 124 -21.83 -8.65 4.52
N GLY A 125 -21.93 -9.49 5.55
CA GLY A 125 -21.72 -10.92 5.41
C GLY A 125 -22.71 -11.58 4.44
N LYS A 126 -23.97 -11.15 4.43
CA LYS A 126 -24.98 -11.63 3.46
C LYS A 126 -24.64 -11.23 2.03
N GLU A 127 -24.16 -10.00 1.82
CA GLU A 127 -23.77 -9.51 0.50
C GLU A 127 -22.56 -10.28 -0.07
N VAL A 128 -21.53 -10.50 0.76
CA VAL A 128 -20.30 -11.18 0.35
C VAL A 128 -20.56 -12.66 0.01
N ARG A 129 -21.41 -13.35 0.78
CA ARG A 129 -21.79 -14.76 0.53
C ARG A 129 -22.53 -14.97 -0.79
N GLY A 130 -23.09 -13.91 -1.38
CA GLY A 130 -23.82 -13.98 -2.65
C GLY A 130 -22.93 -14.17 -3.89
N ARG A 131 -21.59 -14.08 -3.77
CA ARG A 131 -20.65 -14.23 -4.90
C ARG A 131 -19.73 -15.44 -4.71
N MET A 132 -19.61 -16.24 -5.76
CA MET A 132 -18.66 -17.37 -5.81
C MET A 132 -17.29 -16.92 -6.29
N LEU A 133 -16.22 -17.52 -5.76
CA LEU A 133 -14.84 -17.27 -6.20
C LEU A 133 -14.51 -18.07 -7.47
N GLY A 134 -14.50 -17.38 -8.62
CA GLY A 134 -14.13 -17.95 -9.92
C GLY A 134 -12.83 -17.39 -10.53
N SER A 135 -12.26 -16.32 -9.94
CA SER A 135 -11.09 -15.60 -10.45
C SER A 135 -10.30 -14.87 -9.37
N GLU A 136 -9.09 -14.40 -9.68
CA GLU A 136 -8.33 -13.50 -8.79
C GLU A 136 -9.06 -12.18 -8.52
N LEU A 137 -9.88 -11.70 -9.46
CA LEU A 137 -10.68 -10.48 -9.27
C LEU A 137 -11.78 -10.70 -8.23
N ASP A 138 -12.42 -11.87 -8.25
CA ASP A 138 -13.43 -12.23 -7.25
C ASP A 138 -12.77 -12.40 -5.87
N LEU A 139 -11.57 -13.00 -5.82
CA LEU A 139 -10.79 -13.11 -4.59
C LEU A 139 -10.41 -11.74 -4.05
N GLY A 140 -9.91 -10.84 -4.90
CA GLY A 140 -9.61 -9.47 -4.51
C GLY A 140 -10.84 -8.71 -4.02
N TYR A 141 -12.02 -8.94 -4.61
CA TYR A 141 -13.27 -8.39 -4.10
C TYR A 141 -13.61 -8.93 -2.71
N PHE A 142 -13.52 -10.25 -2.51
CA PHE A 142 -13.76 -10.88 -1.21
C PHE A 142 -12.83 -10.31 -0.14
N GLU A 143 -11.52 -10.38 -0.36
CA GLU A 143 -10.49 -9.89 0.57
C GLU A 143 -10.66 -8.42 0.90
N ARG A 144 -11.04 -7.59 -0.09
CA ARG A 144 -11.31 -6.17 0.13
C ARG A 144 -12.42 -5.92 1.15
N HIS A 145 -13.48 -6.72 1.14
CA HIS A 145 -14.65 -6.54 2.02
C HIS A 145 -14.51 -7.26 3.37
N THR A 146 -13.80 -8.38 3.41
CA THR A 146 -13.65 -9.21 4.60
C THR A 146 -12.43 -8.83 5.44
N VAL A 147 -11.31 -8.43 4.81
CA VAL A 147 -10.04 -8.17 5.48
C VAL A 147 -9.55 -6.73 5.24
N GLU A 148 -9.24 -6.34 4.00
CA GLU A 148 -8.49 -5.10 3.71
C GLU A 148 -9.18 -3.85 4.26
N SER A 149 -10.47 -3.62 3.94
CA SER A 149 -11.21 -2.45 4.42
C SER A 149 -11.35 -2.43 5.94
N ARG A 150 -11.36 -3.62 6.57
CA ARG A 150 -11.47 -3.76 8.03
C ARG A 150 -10.15 -3.41 8.69
N VAL A 151 -9.02 -3.85 8.12
CA VAL A 151 -7.68 -3.44 8.55
C VAL A 151 -7.49 -1.93 8.42
N SER A 152 -7.85 -1.34 7.27
CA SER A 152 -7.83 0.13 7.10
C SER A 152 -8.68 0.82 8.17
N SER A 153 -9.91 0.38 8.37
CA SER A 153 -10.78 0.94 9.41
C SER A 153 -10.16 0.87 10.81
N VAL A 154 -9.49 -0.23 11.15
CA VAL A 154 -8.81 -0.34 12.45
C VAL A 154 -7.63 0.61 12.53
N ILE A 155 -6.77 0.66 11.52
CA ILE A 155 -5.58 1.52 11.52
C ILE A 155 -5.94 3.01 11.57
N LYS A 156 -7.00 3.41 10.86
CA LYS A 156 -7.53 4.77 10.94
C LYS A 156 -7.92 5.17 12.36
N GLN A 157 -8.53 4.28 13.12
CA GLN A 157 -8.87 4.53 14.54
C GLN A 157 -7.62 4.51 15.43
N LEU A 158 -6.67 3.60 15.17
CA LEU A 158 -5.40 3.55 15.90
C LEU A 158 -4.59 4.86 15.73
N HIS A 159 -4.63 5.47 14.55
CA HIS A 159 -3.95 6.74 14.28
C HIS A 159 -4.49 7.91 15.11
N VAL A 160 -5.75 7.87 15.56
CA VAL A 160 -6.34 8.90 16.44
C VAL A 160 -5.63 8.90 17.80
N ASN A 161 -5.17 7.74 18.27
CA ASN A 161 -4.43 7.62 19.52
C ASN A 161 -2.95 7.99 19.33
N PRO A 162 -2.42 9.05 19.98
CA PRO A 162 -1.05 9.51 19.77
C PRO A 162 0.03 8.48 20.15
N GLN A 163 -0.23 7.65 21.16
CA GLN A 163 0.72 6.66 21.66
C GLN A 163 0.85 5.49 20.68
N LEU A 164 -0.27 4.99 20.17
CA LEU A 164 -0.30 3.92 19.16
C LEU A 164 0.24 4.41 17.81
N ARG A 165 -0.08 5.66 17.43
CA ARG A 165 0.46 6.32 16.25
C ARG A 165 1.99 6.34 16.27
N GLN A 166 2.60 6.75 17.39
CA GLN A 166 4.06 6.76 17.52
C GLN A 166 4.66 5.35 17.57
N THR A 167 4.01 4.42 18.26
CA THR A 167 4.50 3.04 18.43
C THR A 167 4.56 2.29 17.10
N PHE A 168 3.57 2.46 16.25
CA PHE A 168 3.45 1.77 14.96
C PHE A 168 3.82 2.61 13.73
N GLY A 169 4.24 3.86 13.93
CA GLY A 169 4.63 4.76 12.83
C GLY A 169 3.49 5.05 11.85
N LEU A 170 2.27 5.26 12.36
CA LEU A 170 1.08 5.46 11.51
C LEU A 170 1.07 6.88 10.94
N ASN A 171 0.97 7.03 9.61
CA ASN A 171 0.88 8.34 8.95
C ASN A 171 -0.57 8.82 8.77
N GLY A 172 -1.54 7.94 8.97
CA GLY A 172 -2.96 8.20 8.76
C GLY A 172 -3.75 6.90 8.69
N ASP A 173 -4.00 6.44 7.48
CA ASP A 173 -4.69 5.16 7.18
C ASP A 173 -3.77 4.26 6.35
N VAL A 174 -4.19 3.05 6.01
CA VAL A 174 -3.56 2.21 5.00
C VAL A 174 -4.42 2.06 3.75
N SER A 175 -3.77 2.07 2.59
CA SER A 175 -4.43 1.77 1.31
C SER A 175 -3.88 0.49 0.71
N PHE A 176 -4.80 -0.33 0.19
CA PHE A 176 -4.51 -1.55 -0.57
C PHE A 176 -4.74 -1.21 -2.05
N GLU A 177 -3.66 -1.10 -2.82
CA GLU A 177 -3.70 -0.57 -4.18
C GLU A 177 -3.22 -1.62 -5.19
N ASN A 178 -3.96 -1.77 -6.28
CA ASN A 178 -3.56 -2.58 -7.43
C ASN A 178 -2.92 -1.69 -8.51
N HIS A 179 -1.69 -2.00 -8.89
CA HIS A 179 -0.91 -1.21 -9.84
C HIS A 179 -0.95 -1.69 -11.30
N ALA A 180 -1.91 -2.56 -11.66
CA ALA A 180 -2.07 -3.09 -13.02
C ALA A 180 -2.08 -2.01 -14.13
N ASN A 181 -2.62 -0.83 -13.84
CA ASN A 181 -2.70 0.31 -14.77
C ASN A 181 -1.85 1.51 -14.34
N THR A 182 -0.93 1.33 -13.39
CA THR A 182 -0.04 2.42 -12.98
C THR A 182 1.03 2.65 -14.04
N LEU A 183 1.21 3.89 -14.46
CA LEU A 183 2.16 4.28 -15.52
C LEU A 183 1.84 3.58 -16.86
N THR A 184 0.60 3.68 -17.32
CA THR A 184 0.10 3.14 -18.60
C THR A 184 -0.58 4.23 -19.44
N ASP A 185 -0.60 4.07 -20.77
CA ASP A 185 -1.13 5.10 -21.67
C ASP A 185 -2.65 5.04 -21.72
N ASP A 186 -3.34 6.01 -21.11
CA ASP A 186 -4.80 6.12 -21.09
C ASP A 186 -5.38 6.54 -22.45
N SER A 187 -4.55 6.97 -23.41
CA SER A 187 -5.02 7.40 -24.73
C SER A 187 -5.70 6.29 -25.54
N GLY A 188 -5.35 5.02 -25.29
CA GLY A 188 -6.04 3.88 -25.89
C GLY A 188 -7.49 3.72 -25.41
N ILE A 189 -7.75 4.00 -24.12
CA ILE A 189 -9.06 3.81 -23.49
C ILE A 189 -10.06 4.87 -23.99
N LEU A 190 -9.61 6.11 -24.13
CA LEU A 190 -10.44 7.20 -24.68
C LEU A 190 -10.75 6.99 -26.18
N THR A 191 -9.82 6.39 -26.93
CA THR A 191 -10.05 6.06 -28.34
C THR A 191 -11.09 4.94 -28.49
N GLU A 192 -11.08 3.94 -27.60
CA GLU A 192 -12.11 2.89 -27.55
C GLU A 192 -13.48 3.42 -27.06
N MET A 193 -13.51 4.32 -26.08
CA MET A 193 -14.77 4.94 -25.61
C MET A 193 -15.42 5.84 -26.66
N ASN A 194 -14.63 6.59 -27.44
CA ASN A 194 -15.14 7.41 -28.54
C ASN A 194 -15.60 6.59 -29.76
N SER A 195 -15.30 5.29 -29.80
CA SER A 195 -15.78 4.36 -30.83
C SER A 195 -17.11 3.67 -30.47
N LEU A 196 -17.69 3.98 -29.31
CA LEU A 196 -19.01 3.52 -28.91
C LEU A 196 -20.12 4.39 -29.54
N SER A 197 -20.32 4.26 -30.85
CA SER A 197 -21.60 4.67 -31.45
C SER A 197 -22.70 3.71 -30.99
N LEU A 198 -23.75 4.27 -30.37
CA LEU A 198 -24.99 3.59 -30.00
C LEU A 198 -25.78 3.21 -31.26
N SER A 199 -25.36 2.16 -31.96
CA SER A 199 -26.23 1.45 -32.89
C SER A 199 -25.79 0.00 -33.10
N GLN A 200 -26.72 -0.88 -32.72
CA GLN A 200 -26.86 -2.29 -33.07
C GLN A 200 -26.02 -3.33 -32.31
N VAL A 201 -26.80 -4.12 -31.57
CA VAL A 201 -26.53 -5.37 -30.88
C VAL A 201 -25.97 -6.42 -31.83
N GLN A 202 -24.69 -6.78 -31.68
CA GLN A 202 -24.19 -8.13 -31.98
C GLN A 202 -23.15 -8.56 -30.94
N PRO A 203 -23.19 -9.81 -30.45
CA PRO A 203 -22.27 -10.29 -29.43
C PRO A 203 -20.85 -10.40 -30.00
N ARG A 204 -19.90 -9.74 -29.33
CA ARG A 204 -18.47 -9.74 -29.65
C ARG A 204 -17.94 -11.18 -29.73
N ARG A 205 -17.71 -11.69 -30.94
CA ARG A 205 -16.84 -12.85 -31.19
C ARG A 205 -15.39 -12.40 -31.17
N SER A 206 -14.58 -13.01 -30.30
CA SER A 206 -13.15 -12.73 -30.23
C SER A 206 -12.43 -13.20 -31.51
N GLY A 207 -11.50 -12.38 -32.01
CA GLY A 207 -10.71 -12.65 -33.22
C GLY A 207 -9.81 -13.90 -33.17
N ARG A 208 -9.83 -14.64 -32.04
CA ARG A 208 -9.10 -15.89 -31.86
C ARG A 208 -9.81 -17.10 -32.49
N LEU A 209 -11.13 -17.01 -32.73
CA LEU A 209 -11.91 -18.06 -33.39
C LEU A 209 -11.95 -17.92 -34.93
N ALA A 210 -11.71 -16.73 -35.47
CA ALA A 210 -11.63 -16.52 -36.92
C ALA A 210 -10.36 -17.14 -37.54
N ALA A 211 -9.31 -17.35 -36.74
CA ALA A 211 -8.06 -17.97 -37.17
C ALA A 211 -8.11 -19.52 -37.20
N LYS A 212 -9.23 -20.15 -36.78
CA LYS A 212 -9.38 -21.62 -36.75
C LYS A 212 -10.31 -22.18 -37.82
N SER A 213 -10.90 -21.34 -38.68
CA SER A 213 -11.81 -21.81 -39.76
C SER A 213 -11.17 -21.85 -41.15
N SER A 214 -9.86 -21.60 -41.28
CA SER A 214 -9.14 -21.62 -42.57
C SER A 214 -8.20 -22.82 -42.75
N SER A 215 -8.20 -23.80 -41.84
CA SER A 215 -7.38 -25.02 -41.96
C SER A 215 -8.20 -26.25 -42.32
N VAL A 216 -8.94 -26.19 -43.43
CA VAL A 216 -9.37 -27.39 -44.17
C VAL A 216 -9.27 -27.06 -45.65
N GLN A 217 -8.12 -27.36 -46.26
CA GLN A 217 -8.03 -27.87 -47.63
C GLN A 217 -6.59 -28.33 -47.92
N THR A 218 -6.51 -29.57 -48.35
CA THR A 218 -5.33 -30.38 -48.69
C THR A 218 -4.72 -29.91 -50.01
N SER A 219 -3.41 -29.63 -50.07
CA SER A 219 -2.58 -29.98 -51.23
C SER A 219 -1.08 -29.84 -50.93
N THR A 220 -0.36 -30.89 -51.32
CA THR A 220 1.09 -31.16 -51.37
C THR A 220 1.91 -30.14 -52.16
N GLN A 221 3.06 -29.66 -51.63
CA GLN A 221 4.36 -29.49 -52.31
C GLN A 221 5.49 -29.02 -51.32
N PRO A 222 6.79 -29.25 -51.61
CA PRO A 222 7.92 -29.12 -50.66
C PRO A 222 8.51 -27.68 -50.56
N PRO A 223 9.43 -27.42 -49.62
CA PRO A 223 9.69 -26.07 -49.11
C PRO A 223 10.75 -25.32 -49.90
N GLU A 224 10.46 -24.08 -50.30
CA GLU A 224 11.48 -23.10 -50.66
C GLU A 224 11.33 -21.80 -49.83
N THR A 225 12.51 -21.33 -49.43
CA THR A 225 12.85 -20.21 -48.56
C THR A 225 12.20 -18.88 -48.92
N SER A 226 11.58 -18.20 -47.95
CA SER A 226 11.53 -16.73 -47.94
C SER A 226 11.20 -16.12 -46.56
N HIS A 227 12.14 -15.29 -46.11
CA HIS A 227 11.98 -14.04 -45.35
C HIS A 227 11.26 -14.02 -43.98
N ASN A 228 12.09 -13.99 -42.93
CA ASN A 228 12.06 -13.05 -41.80
C ASN A 228 10.76 -12.24 -41.63
N LYS A 229 9.75 -12.82 -40.97
CA LYS A 229 8.81 -12.03 -40.18
C LYS A 229 9.46 -11.76 -38.83
N ALA A 230 10.11 -10.61 -38.72
CA ALA A 230 10.55 -10.02 -37.48
C ALA A 230 9.38 -10.08 -36.48
N THR A 231 9.52 -10.94 -35.48
CA THR A 231 8.61 -11.01 -34.35
C THR A 231 8.78 -9.67 -33.62
N GLN A 232 7.80 -8.78 -33.76
CA GLN A 232 7.68 -7.60 -32.92
C GLN A 232 7.87 -8.04 -31.46
N PRO A 233 8.80 -7.44 -30.69
CA PRO A 233 8.99 -7.80 -29.30
C PRO A 233 7.68 -7.53 -28.57
N ARG A 234 7.04 -8.60 -28.08
CA ARG A 234 5.86 -8.51 -27.23
C ARG A 234 6.23 -7.61 -26.04
N ASN A 235 5.49 -6.51 -25.87
CA ASN A 235 5.62 -5.61 -24.73
C ASN A 235 5.57 -6.41 -23.43
N SER A 236 6.70 -6.50 -22.74
CA SER A 236 6.94 -7.31 -21.55
C SER A 236 6.40 -6.61 -20.31
N ARG A 237 5.08 -6.52 -20.20
CA ARG A 237 4.46 -6.25 -18.92
C ARG A 237 3.39 -7.31 -18.67
N PRO A 238 3.71 -8.39 -17.92
CA PRO A 238 2.66 -9.14 -17.26
C PRO A 238 2.10 -8.24 -16.16
N ARG A 239 0.99 -7.59 -16.49
CA ARG A 239 0.43 -6.40 -15.85
C ARG A 239 -0.73 -6.69 -14.91
N ALA A 240 -1.00 -7.95 -14.58
CA ALA A 240 -2.04 -8.32 -13.64
C ALA A 240 -1.37 -8.72 -12.31
N ASP A 241 -1.92 -8.25 -11.19
CA ASP A 241 -1.71 -8.80 -9.84
C ASP A 241 -0.63 -8.17 -8.92
N GLN A 242 -0.14 -6.96 -9.22
CA GLN A 242 0.72 -6.23 -8.27
C GLN A 242 -0.11 -5.44 -7.25
N PHE A 243 -0.41 -6.05 -6.10
CA PHE A 243 -1.03 -5.37 -4.97
C PHE A 243 0.04 -4.89 -3.98
N CYS A 244 0.00 -3.62 -3.62
CA CYS A 244 0.89 -3.03 -2.62
C CYS A 244 0.07 -2.33 -1.53
N VAL A 245 0.50 -2.50 -0.29
CA VAL A 245 -0.10 -1.84 0.86
C VAL A 245 0.74 -0.63 1.23
N TYR A 246 0.09 0.53 1.41
CA TYR A 246 0.77 1.79 1.72
C TYR A 246 0.34 2.36 3.07
N ASN A 247 1.29 2.89 3.82
CA ASN A 247 1.06 3.81 4.93
C ASN A 247 0.72 5.20 4.36
N LYS A 248 -0.56 5.57 4.35
CA LYS A 248 -1.06 6.78 3.70
C LYS A 248 -1.30 7.88 4.74
N GLY A 249 -0.60 9.01 4.56
CA GLY A 249 -0.81 10.24 5.33
C GLY A 249 -1.02 11.46 4.44
N MET A 250 -1.09 12.63 5.07
CA MET A 250 -1.23 13.91 4.34
C MET A 250 -0.01 14.22 3.47
N GLU A 251 1.18 13.87 3.94
CA GLU A 251 2.44 14.18 3.26
C GLU A 251 2.74 13.23 2.09
N GLY A 252 2.11 12.06 2.04
CA GLY A 252 2.34 11.05 1.00
C GLY A 252 1.95 9.65 1.45
N LYS A 253 2.28 8.66 0.62
CA LYS A 253 2.07 7.24 0.89
C LYS A 253 3.41 6.51 0.87
N VAL A 254 3.67 5.60 1.81
CA VAL A 254 4.92 4.82 1.86
C VAL A 254 4.58 3.34 1.77
N PRO A 255 5.18 2.57 0.85
CA PRO A 255 4.86 1.15 0.71
C PRO A 255 5.36 0.36 1.92
N ALA A 256 4.54 -0.57 2.40
CA ALA A 256 4.78 -1.39 3.58
C ALA A 256 5.06 -2.85 3.23
N PHE A 257 4.22 -3.45 2.37
CA PHE A 257 4.39 -4.83 1.92
C PHE A 257 3.60 -5.12 0.63
N ILE A 258 3.95 -6.23 -0.03
CA ILE A 258 3.30 -6.71 -1.28
C ILE A 258 2.30 -7.82 -0.96
N ILE A 259 1.19 -7.84 -1.69
CA ILE A 259 0.22 -8.93 -1.69
C ILE A 259 0.17 -9.56 -3.07
N GLU A 260 0.12 -10.89 -3.11
CA GLU A 260 -0.16 -11.66 -4.32
C GLU A 260 -1.42 -12.49 -4.09
N TYR A 261 -2.46 -12.24 -4.89
CA TYR A 261 -3.67 -13.05 -4.87
C TYR A 261 -3.56 -14.19 -5.87
N LYS A 262 -3.88 -15.41 -5.43
CA LYS A 262 -4.01 -16.58 -6.30
C LYS A 262 -5.35 -17.22 -6.06
N ALA A 263 -6.14 -17.35 -7.12
CA ALA A 263 -7.45 -17.97 -6.98
C ALA A 263 -7.31 -19.41 -6.45
N PRO A 264 -8.16 -19.84 -5.50
CA PRO A 264 -8.01 -21.16 -4.85
C PRO A 264 -8.04 -22.33 -5.84
N HIS A 265 -8.73 -22.21 -6.98
CA HIS A 265 -8.71 -23.24 -8.03
C HIS A 265 -7.38 -23.34 -8.81
N LYS A 266 -6.50 -22.32 -8.76
CA LYS A 266 -5.16 -22.36 -9.38
C LYS A 266 -4.11 -22.89 -8.41
N VAL A 267 -4.28 -22.62 -7.12
CA VAL A 267 -3.41 -23.06 -6.04
C VAL A 267 -4.28 -23.31 -4.82
N SER A 268 -4.76 -24.55 -4.66
CA SER A 268 -5.63 -24.89 -3.54
C SER A 268 -4.84 -25.17 -2.26
N LEU A 269 -5.53 -25.25 -1.12
CA LEU A 269 -4.91 -25.57 0.16
C LEU A 269 -4.14 -26.91 0.10
N SER A 270 -4.61 -27.89 -0.67
CA SER A 270 -3.92 -29.18 -0.87
C SER A 270 -2.57 -29.01 -1.59
N HIS A 271 -2.50 -28.17 -2.64
CA HIS A 271 -1.25 -27.82 -3.31
C HIS A 271 -0.25 -27.17 -2.35
N ILE A 272 -0.73 -26.23 -1.51
CA ILE A 272 0.11 -25.54 -0.54
C ILE A 272 0.66 -26.55 0.48
N ARG A 273 -0.17 -27.45 0.98
CA ARG A 273 0.24 -28.45 1.99
C ARG A 273 1.25 -29.46 1.46
N ALA A 274 1.08 -29.92 0.22
CA ALA A 274 2.02 -30.84 -0.42
C ALA A 274 3.33 -30.14 -0.83
N GLY A 275 3.25 -28.88 -1.24
CA GLY A 275 4.37 -28.15 -1.84
C GLY A 275 5.20 -27.29 -0.88
N LEU A 276 4.60 -26.73 0.16
CA LEU A 276 5.25 -25.74 1.02
C LEU A 276 6.14 -26.41 2.08
N GLN A 277 7.45 -26.22 1.93
CA GLN A 277 8.47 -26.71 2.83
C GLN A 277 9.78 -25.93 2.62
N ASP A 278 10.76 -26.15 3.49
CA ASP A 278 12.13 -25.73 3.23
C ASP A 278 12.64 -26.33 1.90
N MET A 279 13.14 -25.47 1.02
CA MET A 279 13.60 -25.88 -0.30
C MET A 279 14.70 -24.98 -0.89
N ASP A 280 15.64 -25.59 -1.60
CA ASP A 280 16.64 -24.90 -2.41
C ASP A 280 16.19 -24.85 -3.87
N LEU A 281 16.07 -23.63 -4.42
CA LEU A 281 15.41 -23.44 -5.72
C LEU A 281 16.24 -23.99 -6.88
N ASP A 282 17.56 -24.16 -6.70
CA ASP A 282 18.41 -24.79 -7.71
C ASP A 282 18.04 -26.26 -7.98
N ASP A 283 17.37 -26.92 -7.02
CA ASP A 283 16.88 -28.30 -7.13
C ASP A 283 15.42 -28.35 -7.64
N VAL A 284 14.60 -27.36 -7.26
CA VAL A 284 13.17 -27.29 -7.65
C VAL A 284 12.97 -26.89 -9.12
N VAL A 285 13.87 -26.07 -9.64
CA VAL A 285 13.84 -25.54 -11.02
C VAL A 285 14.32 -26.60 -12.04
N ARG A 286 14.81 -27.77 -11.62
CA ARG A 286 15.20 -28.82 -12.59
C ARG A 286 14.00 -29.71 -12.89
N LEU A 287 13.69 -29.91 -14.17
CA LEU A 287 12.71 -30.91 -14.61
C LEU A 287 13.33 -32.30 -14.53
N GLN A 288 12.56 -33.26 -14.02
CA GLN A 288 12.87 -34.68 -14.04
C GLN A 288 11.83 -35.40 -14.92
N ASP A 289 12.24 -36.47 -15.61
CA ASP A 289 11.38 -37.14 -16.61
C ASP A 289 10.17 -37.90 -15.99
N ASP A 290 10.17 -38.13 -14.66
CA ASP A 290 9.10 -38.80 -13.90
C ASP A 290 8.84 -38.10 -12.54
N GLU A 291 8.16 -36.97 -12.55
CA GLU A 291 7.92 -36.19 -11.32
C GLU A 291 6.69 -36.64 -10.55
N SER A 292 6.88 -36.98 -9.28
CA SER A 292 5.78 -37.15 -8.33
C SER A 292 4.93 -35.88 -8.21
N PRO A 293 3.62 -35.98 -7.92
CA PRO A 293 2.75 -34.83 -7.67
C PRO A 293 3.30 -33.86 -6.60
N ASP A 294 4.01 -34.37 -5.59
CA ASP A 294 4.65 -33.55 -4.55
C ASP A 294 5.73 -32.62 -5.10
N ILE A 295 6.57 -33.10 -6.04
CA ILE A 295 7.61 -32.29 -6.68
C ILE A 295 6.97 -31.17 -7.52
N ILE A 296 5.87 -31.49 -8.20
CA ILE A 296 5.13 -30.51 -9.00
C ILE A 296 4.48 -29.46 -8.08
N CYS A 297 3.85 -29.87 -6.97
CA CYS A 297 3.30 -28.96 -5.97
C CYS A 297 4.38 -28.04 -5.37
N ARG A 298 5.56 -28.58 -5.03
CA ARG A 298 6.72 -27.80 -4.57
C ARG A 298 7.10 -26.74 -5.58
N ARG A 299 7.17 -27.09 -6.87
CA ARG A 299 7.50 -26.15 -7.93
C ARG A 299 6.44 -25.06 -8.08
N VAL A 300 5.17 -25.40 -8.04
CA VAL A 300 4.06 -24.44 -8.14
C VAL A 300 4.13 -23.43 -6.99
N VAL A 301 4.25 -23.92 -5.74
CA VAL A 301 4.36 -23.06 -4.55
C VAL A 301 5.63 -22.19 -4.63
N ALA A 302 6.77 -22.76 -5.04
CA ALA A 302 8.01 -22.01 -5.22
C ALA A 302 7.88 -20.91 -6.28
N ALA A 303 7.17 -21.17 -7.38
CA ALA A 303 6.94 -20.19 -8.44
C ALA A 303 6.05 -19.04 -7.96
N VAL A 304 5.00 -19.34 -7.19
CA VAL A 304 4.11 -18.33 -6.58
C VAL A 304 4.88 -17.45 -5.59
N ILE A 305 5.64 -18.07 -4.67
CA ILE A 305 6.50 -17.33 -3.73
C ILE A 305 7.56 -16.50 -4.48
N THR A 306 8.16 -17.04 -5.53
CA THR A 306 9.14 -16.34 -6.37
C THR A 306 8.53 -15.09 -7.01
N GLN A 307 7.28 -15.18 -7.47
CA GLN A 307 6.57 -14.04 -8.04
C GLN A 307 6.44 -12.90 -7.01
N THR A 308 5.95 -13.18 -5.80
CA THR A 308 5.84 -12.17 -4.72
C THR A 308 7.21 -11.67 -4.28
N PHE A 309 8.19 -12.57 -4.12
CA PHE A 309 9.57 -12.25 -3.75
C PHE A 309 10.20 -11.27 -4.74
N SER A 310 10.03 -11.49 -6.05
CA SER A 310 10.59 -10.58 -7.07
C SER A 310 10.07 -9.16 -6.90
N TYR A 311 8.79 -8.99 -6.55
CA TYR A 311 8.20 -7.68 -6.28
C TYR A 311 8.73 -7.09 -4.97
N MET A 312 8.86 -7.89 -3.91
CA MET A 312 9.47 -7.44 -2.65
C MET A 312 10.90 -6.92 -2.85
N ILE A 313 11.73 -7.63 -3.62
CA ILE A 313 13.10 -7.18 -3.93
C ILE A 313 13.08 -5.87 -4.73
N HIS A 314 12.28 -5.80 -5.79
CA HIS A 314 12.21 -4.60 -6.62
C HIS A 314 11.66 -3.38 -5.87
N ALA A 315 10.68 -3.56 -4.98
CA ALA A 315 10.12 -2.51 -4.14
C ALA A 315 11.00 -2.16 -2.92
N GLY A 316 12.03 -2.97 -2.63
CA GLY A 316 12.87 -2.77 -1.43
C GLY A 316 12.13 -3.08 -0.13
N LEU A 317 11.18 -4.01 -0.14
CA LEU A 317 10.30 -4.32 0.98
C LEU A 317 10.76 -5.57 1.75
N GLU A 318 10.61 -5.54 3.07
CA GLU A 318 10.92 -6.68 3.94
C GLU A 318 9.82 -7.74 3.93
N TYR A 319 8.58 -7.30 3.82
CA TYR A 319 7.41 -8.15 4.04
C TYR A 319 6.54 -8.25 2.79
N GLY A 320 5.82 -9.37 2.70
CA GLY A 320 4.76 -9.60 1.72
C GLY A 320 3.96 -10.83 2.12
N TYR A 321 2.85 -11.11 1.43
CA TYR A 321 2.17 -12.40 1.56
C TYR A 321 1.46 -12.83 0.29
N VAL A 322 1.24 -14.14 0.18
CA VAL A 322 0.37 -14.75 -0.82
C VAL A 322 -0.95 -15.10 -0.15
N CYS A 323 -2.08 -14.79 -0.78
CA CYS A 323 -3.41 -15.13 -0.29
C CYS A 323 -4.20 -15.92 -1.34
N THR A 324 -4.82 -17.02 -0.89
CA THR A 324 -5.75 -17.83 -1.70
C THR A 324 -7.20 -17.75 -1.24
N GLY A 325 -7.51 -16.88 -0.28
CA GLY A 325 -8.77 -16.81 0.44
C GLY A 325 -8.82 -17.80 1.62
N GLU A 326 -8.41 -19.05 1.39
CA GLU A 326 -8.33 -20.07 2.46
C GLU A 326 -7.03 -19.99 3.26
N ALA A 327 -5.91 -19.67 2.59
CA ALA A 327 -4.59 -19.69 3.19
C ALA A 327 -3.81 -18.40 2.94
N PHE A 328 -3.00 -18.04 3.94
CA PHE A 328 -2.08 -16.92 3.92
C PHE A 328 -0.65 -17.43 4.09
N ILE A 329 0.22 -17.18 3.10
CA ILE A 329 1.65 -17.46 3.18
C ILE A 329 2.37 -16.14 3.42
N PHE A 330 2.67 -15.83 4.68
CA PHE A 330 3.42 -14.63 5.06
C PHE A 330 4.90 -14.80 4.75
N LEU A 331 5.49 -13.78 4.14
CA LEU A 331 6.85 -13.78 3.64
C LEU A 331 7.70 -12.69 4.30
N ARG A 332 8.98 -12.99 4.52
CA ARG A 332 9.99 -12.04 4.95
C ARG A 332 11.30 -12.23 4.19
N VAL A 333 11.92 -11.14 3.78
CA VAL A 333 13.28 -11.10 3.22
C VAL A 333 14.14 -10.22 4.11
N LEU A 334 15.25 -10.75 4.62
CA LEU A 334 16.15 -10.01 5.50
C LEU A 334 17.02 -9.03 4.70
N GLN A 335 17.41 -7.92 5.33
CA GLN A 335 18.26 -6.91 4.68
C GLN A 335 19.64 -7.48 4.30
N ASP A 336 20.23 -8.29 5.17
CA ASP A 336 21.59 -8.80 5.01
C ASP A 336 21.66 -10.08 4.17
N ASP A 337 20.54 -10.79 4.02
CA ASP A 337 20.41 -11.96 3.15
C ASP A 337 19.21 -11.80 2.21
N PRO A 338 19.38 -11.09 1.08
CA PRO A 338 18.34 -10.98 0.06
C PRO A 338 18.12 -12.31 -0.70
N SER A 339 18.92 -13.36 -0.46
CA SER A 339 18.85 -14.63 -1.19
C SER A 339 17.91 -15.66 -0.57
N THR A 340 17.47 -15.42 0.66
CA THR A 340 16.54 -16.29 1.38
C THR A 340 15.22 -15.58 1.63
N VAL A 341 14.12 -16.25 1.32
CA VAL A 341 12.78 -15.83 1.74
C VAL A 341 12.29 -16.76 2.84
N TYR A 342 11.82 -16.16 3.93
CA TYR A 342 11.24 -16.86 5.06
C TYR A 342 9.71 -16.89 4.90
N TYR A 343 9.08 -18.04 5.16
CA TYR A 343 7.64 -18.21 5.02
C TYR A 343 6.96 -18.64 6.33
N TYR A 344 5.72 -18.22 6.54
CA TYR A 344 4.83 -18.75 7.57
C TYR A 344 3.44 -18.98 6.98
N LEU A 345 2.89 -20.18 7.13
CA LEU A 345 1.54 -20.52 6.67
C LEU A 345 0.53 -20.27 7.80
N SER A 346 -0.54 -19.55 7.50
CA SER A 346 -1.75 -19.48 8.34
C SER A 346 -2.96 -19.92 7.53
N VAL A 347 -3.85 -20.67 8.17
CA VAL A 347 -5.12 -21.16 7.60
C VAL A 347 -6.20 -20.78 8.61
N PRO A 348 -6.77 -19.56 8.54
CA PRO A 348 -7.55 -19.00 9.64
C PRO A 348 -8.75 -19.84 10.07
N GLU A 349 -9.43 -20.51 9.14
CA GLU A 349 -10.54 -21.41 9.46
C GLU A 349 -10.10 -22.58 10.37
N GLU A 350 -8.93 -23.15 10.12
CA GLU A 350 -8.39 -24.27 10.88
C GLU A 350 -7.66 -23.82 12.15
N ASP A 351 -6.93 -22.71 12.07
CA ASP A 351 -6.14 -22.15 13.18
C ASP A 351 -7.05 -21.70 14.32
N VAL A 352 -8.17 -21.04 13.98
CA VAL A 352 -9.20 -20.67 14.94
C VAL A 352 -9.94 -21.92 15.44
N GLY A 353 -10.40 -22.78 14.52
CA GLY A 353 -11.21 -23.94 14.86
C GLY A 353 -12.68 -23.58 15.14
N PRO A 354 -13.45 -24.46 15.80
CA PRO A 354 -14.91 -24.33 15.90
C PRO A 354 -15.39 -23.22 16.83
N VAL A 355 -14.54 -22.77 17.76
CA VAL A 355 -14.88 -21.73 18.74
C VAL A 355 -13.74 -20.73 18.77
N THR A 356 -14.02 -19.51 18.32
CA THR A 356 -13.10 -18.38 18.37
C THR A 356 -12.94 -17.86 19.81
N TRP A 357 -14.06 -17.76 20.52
CA TRP A 357 -14.19 -17.27 21.89
C TRP A 357 -15.55 -17.67 22.49
N THR A 358 -15.58 -18.05 23.77
CA THR A 358 -16.77 -18.52 24.49
C THR A 358 -17.64 -17.40 25.08
N GLY A 359 -17.20 -16.14 24.96
CA GLY A 359 -17.86 -15.01 25.63
C GLY A 359 -17.39 -14.77 27.07
N ASN A 360 -16.63 -15.71 27.65
CA ASN A 360 -16.04 -15.55 28.98
C ASN A 360 -14.71 -14.78 28.88
N PRO A 361 -14.53 -13.66 29.61
CA PRO A 361 -13.27 -12.90 29.60
C PRO A 361 -12.05 -13.64 30.16
N HIS A 362 -12.25 -14.77 30.85
CA HIS A 362 -11.19 -15.58 31.45
C HIS A 362 -10.76 -16.77 30.57
N ASP A 363 -11.48 -17.05 29.49
CA ASP A 363 -11.17 -18.16 28.61
C ASP A 363 -10.15 -17.74 27.55
N ASP A 364 -9.31 -18.69 27.17
CA ASP A 364 -8.42 -18.54 26.02
C ASP A 364 -9.25 -18.22 24.77
N ASN A 365 -8.82 -17.21 24.03
CA ASN A 365 -9.41 -16.83 22.75
C ASN A 365 -8.40 -16.97 21.63
N ARG A 366 -8.90 -17.17 20.42
CA ARG A 366 -8.11 -17.37 19.20
C ARG A 366 -8.27 -16.21 18.22
N LEU A 367 -8.62 -15.03 18.72
CA LEU A 367 -8.92 -13.86 17.91
C LEU A 367 -7.72 -13.38 17.07
N HIS A 368 -6.50 -13.56 17.58
CA HIS A 368 -5.27 -13.27 16.84
C HIS A 368 -5.04 -14.19 15.64
N LEU A 369 -5.64 -15.39 15.62
CA LEU A 369 -5.54 -16.37 14.53
C LEU A 369 -6.55 -16.13 13.40
N THR A 370 -7.54 -15.25 13.62
CA THR A 370 -8.46 -14.83 12.55
C THR A 370 -7.69 -14.18 11.40
N ALA A 371 -8.23 -14.24 10.17
CA ALA A 371 -7.61 -13.61 9.01
C ALA A 371 -7.34 -12.11 9.25
N LEU A 372 -8.35 -11.41 9.81
CA LEU A 372 -8.23 -10.02 10.19
C LEU A 372 -7.16 -9.80 11.27
N GLY A 373 -7.09 -10.66 12.28
CA GLY A 373 -6.10 -10.59 13.35
C GLY A 373 -4.66 -10.76 12.83
N GLN A 374 -4.42 -11.78 12.01
CA GLN A 374 -3.10 -12.02 11.41
C GLN A 374 -2.66 -10.86 10.51
N VAL A 375 -3.53 -10.41 9.61
CA VAL A 375 -3.20 -9.33 8.66
C VAL A 375 -3.06 -7.98 9.36
N LEU A 376 -3.86 -7.70 10.39
CA LEU A 376 -3.72 -6.48 11.20
C LEU A 376 -2.35 -6.41 11.88
N ALA A 377 -1.98 -7.46 12.62
CA ALA A 377 -0.71 -7.47 13.34
C ALA A 377 0.49 -7.53 12.38
N PHE A 378 0.35 -8.23 11.25
CA PHE A 378 1.33 -8.20 10.16
C PHE A 378 1.51 -6.81 9.57
N THR A 379 0.41 -6.09 9.34
CA THR A 379 0.41 -4.72 8.80
C THR A 379 1.10 -3.78 9.79
N LEU A 380 0.71 -3.79 11.06
CA LEU A 380 1.34 -2.97 12.10
C LEU A 380 2.85 -3.25 12.24
N ARG A 381 3.27 -4.51 12.08
CA ARG A 381 4.69 -4.87 12.03
C ARG A 381 5.39 -4.27 10.81
N ALA A 382 4.78 -4.39 9.63
CA ALA A 382 5.37 -3.91 8.38
C ALA A 382 5.52 -2.38 8.35
N LEU A 383 4.55 -1.64 8.90
CA LEU A 383 4.58 -0.18 8.96
C LEU A 383 5.75 0.38 9.80
N ARG A 384 6.31 -0.41 10.72
CA ARG A 384 7.49 -0.04 11.53
C ARG A 384 8.81 -0.14 10.77
N VAL A 385 8.83 -0.81 9.61
CA VAL A 385 10.06 -1.08 8.85
C VAL A 385 10.18 -0.08 7.70
N PRO A 386 11.29 0.69 7.61
CA PRO A 386 11.50 1.59 6.50
C PRO A 386 11.79 0.82 5.20
N THR A 387 11.45 1.44 4.08
CA THR A 387 11.80 0.92 2.75
C THR A 387 13.31 0.92 2.54
N ARG A 388 13.81 -0.12 1.87
CA ARG A 388 15.21 -0.22 1.48
C ARG A 388 15.47 0.68 0.28
N ASP A 389 16.69 1.22 0.20
CA ASP A 389 17.03 2.18 -0.82
C ASP A 389 17.33 1.54 -2.17
N ILE A 390 17.38 2.37 -3.23
CA ILE A 390 17.68 1.93 -4.59
C ILE A 390 19.06 1.27 -4.68
N ALA A 391 20.00 1.66 -3.81
CA ALA A 391 21.33 1.06 -3.74
C ALA A 391 21.24 -0.42 -3.35
N TRP A 392 20.49 -0.73 -2.29
CA TRP A 392 20.21 -2.08 -1.85
C TRP A 392 19.50 -2.89 -2.92
N THR A 393 18.43 -2.37 -3.51
CA THR A 393 17.67 -3.06 -4.57
C THR A 393 18.57 -3.42 -5.75
N ASN A 394 19.38 -2.47 -6.23
CA ASN A 394 20.30 -2.71 -7.34
C ASN A 394 21.35 -3.78 -7.02
N ARG A 395 21.86 -3.84 -5.78
CA ARG A 395 22.80 -4.89 -5.35
C ARG A 395 22.11 -6.25 -5.29
N ALA A 396 20.94 -6.33 -4.66
CA ALA A 396 20.15 -7.56 -4.56
C ALA A 396 19.84 -8.12 -5.95
N VAL A 397 19.28 -7.29 -6.84
CA VAL A 397 18.93 -7.68 -8.22
C VAL A 397 20.13 -8.22 -9.00
N ARG A 398 21.31 -7.62 -8.86
CA ARG A 398 22.54 -8.09 -9.54
C ARG A 398 23.07 -9.42 -8.99
N SER A 399 22.82 -9.71 -7.72
CA SER A 399 23.33 -10.91 -7.06
C SER A 399 22.43 -12.14 -7.23
N LEU A 400 21.15 -11.93 -7.51
CA LEU A 400 20.14 -12.99 -7.55
C LEU A 400 19.99 -13.57 -8.95
N LYS A 401 19.65 -14.86 -9.01
CA LYS A 401 19.38 -15.56 -10.26
C LYS A 401 17.96 -15.27 -10.75
N THR A 402 17.74 -15.41 -12.04
CA THR A 402 16.42 -15.36 -12.65
C THR A 402 15.78 -16.75 -12.64
N TRP A 403 14.47 -16.81 -12.44
CA TRP A 403 13.67 -17.99 -12.70
C TRP A 403 13.59 -18.23 -14.22
N VAL A 404 14.21 -19.30 -14.67
CA VAL A 404 14.22 -19.72 -16.07
C VAL A 404 13.64 -21.12 -16.11
N MET A 405 12.37 -21.22 -16.47
CA MET A 405 11.66 -22.48 -16.67
C MET A 405 10.90 -22.44 -17.99
N VAL A 406 10.73 -23.60 -18.62
CA VAL A 406 10.06 -23.75 -19.91
C VAL A 406 8.87 -24.70 -19.72
N TYR A 407 7.65 -24.15 -19.55
CA TYR A 407 6.35 -24.53 -20.16
C TYR A 407 5.08 -24.28 -19.31
N ASP A 408 4.01 -23.89 -20.04
CA ASP A 408 2.63 -23.57 -19.61
C ASP A 408 1.71 -24.78 -19.29
N ILE A 409 2.21 -26.02 -19.23
CA ILE A 409 1.38 -27.25 -19.22
C ILE A 409 1.76 -28.24 -18.11
N LEU A 410 1.85 -27.80 -16.86
CA LEU A 410 2.05 -28.71 -15.72
C LEU A 410 0.86 -28.76 -14.76
N LEU A 411 0.11 -27.67 -14.54
CA LEU A 411 -1.09 -27.75 -13.70
C LEU A 411 -2.23 -28.53 -14.35
N ASP A 412 -2.42 -28.41 -15.67
CA ASP A 412 -3.44 -29.19 -16.39
C ASP A 412 -3.17 -30.71 -16.34
N LYS A 413 -1.99 -31.15 -15.87
CA LYS A 413 -1.61 -32.56 -15.77
C LYS A 413 -1.94 -33.19 -14.40
N ILE A 414 -2.22 -32.40 -13.35
CA ILE A 414 -2.54 -32.94 -12.02
C ILE A 414 -4.00 -32.62 -11.71
N LEU A 415 -4.84 -33.65 -11.58
CA LEU A 415 -6.15 -33.47 -10.98
C LEU A 415 -5.98 -33.40 -9.47
N GLU A 416 -6.76 -32.56 -8.78
CA GLU A 416 -6.66 -32.39 -7.33
C GLU A 416 -6.76 -33.71 -6.54
N LYS A 417 -7.49 -34.69 -7.08
CA LYS A 417 -7.60 -36.06 -6.55
C LYS A 417 -6.28 -36.86 -6.56
N ASP A 418 -5.32 -36.46 -7.39
CA ASP A 418 -4.00 -37.11 -7.55
C ASP A 418 -2.96 -36.44 -6.64
N ILE A 419 -3.30 -35.33 -5.98
CA ILE A 419 -2.47 -34.70 -4.95
C ILE A 419 -2.54 -35.59 -3.71
N PRO A 420 -1.40 -36.04 -3.16
CA PRO A 420 -1.38 -36.86 -1.97
C PRO A 420 -2.21 -36.19 -0.87
N SER A 421 -3.19 -36.92 -0.32
CA SER A 421 -4.01 -36.50 0.83
C SER A 421 -3.19 -36.38 2.13
N SER A 422 -1.88 -36.22 2.03
CA SER A 422 -0.99 -36.23 3.17
C SER A 422 -1.33 -35.08 4.12
N ALA A 423 -1.52 -35.44 5.38
CA ALA A 423 -1.55 -34.48 6.47
C ALA A 423 -0.28 -33.62 6.37
N PHE A 424 -0.49 -32.32 6.21
CA PHE A 424 0.55 -31.31 6.22
C PHE A 424 1.65 -31.65 7.23
N LYS A 425 2.89 -31.84 6.77
CA LYS A 425 4.07 -32.02 7.64
C LYS A 425 4.53 -30.66 8.14
N SER A 426 3.71 -29.97 8.93
CA SER A 426 4.14 -28.76 9.62
C SER A 426 5.41 -29.06 10.41
N PRO A 427 6.44 -28.20 10.39
CA PRO A 427 7.35 -28.09 11.51
C PRO A 427 6.49 -27.74 12.73
N THR A 428 6.43 -28.68 13.68
CA THR A 428 5.22 -28.92 14.48
C THR A 428 5.26 -28.24 15.85
N GLY A 429 6.31 -27.47 16.15
CA GLY A 429 6.49 -26.81 17.45
C GLY A 429 5.87 -25.41 17.51
N SER A 430 6.42 -24.49 16.70
CA SER A 430 6.12 -23.06 16.76
C SER A 430 4.66 -22.71 16.44
N ARG A 431 4.06 -23.38 15.44
CA ARG A 431 2.65 -23.19 15.09
C ARG A 431 1.72 -23.63 16.22
N ASN A 432 1.98 -24.82 16.80
CA ASN A 432 1.17 -25.34 17.90
C ASN A 432 1.28 -24.46 19.15
N GLU A 433 2.46 -23.93 19.43
CA GLU A 433 2.66 -22.95 20.50
C GLU A 433 1.88 -21.65 20.22
N TYR A 434 1.91 -21.17 18.97
CA TYR A 434 1.17 -19.96 18.58
C TYR A 434 -0.35 -20.11 18.69
N CYS A 435 -0.87 -21.30 18.39
CA CYS A 435 -2.31 -21.56 18.51
C CYS A 435 -2.78 -21.68 19.97
N ARG A 436 -1.86 -21.88 20.93
CA ARG A 436 -2.17 -22.01 22.36
C ARG A 436 -2.11 -20.69 23.12
N VAL A 437 -1.52 -19.64 22.56
CA VAL A 437 -1.46 -18.33 23.22
C VAL A 437 -2.74 -17.54 22.97
N SER A 438 -3.10 -16.65 23.90
CA SER A 438 -4.23 -15.72 23.76
C SER A 438 -3.80 -14.28 24.06
N PRO A 439 -3.05 -13.64 23.15
CA PRO A 439 -2.51 -12.30 23.39
C PRO A 439 -3.58 -11.21 23.37
N VAL A 440 -4.76 -11.46 22.79
CA VAL A 440 -5.87 -10.50 22.76
C VAL A 440 -6.58 -10.50 24.11
N LYS A 441 -6.43 -9.40 24.86
CA LYS A 441 -7.04 -9.22 26.18
C LYS A 441 -8.38 -8.49 26.08
N ILE A 442 -9.37 -9.01 26.79
CA ILE A 442 -10.77 -8.55 26.71
C ILE A 442 -11.10 -7.54 27.84
N ARG A 443 -10.20 -7.35 28.82
CA ARG A 443 -10.35 -6.37 29.92
C ARG A 443 -9.20 -5.35 29.94
N SER A 444 -9.49 -4.16 30.46
CA SER A 444 -8.47 -3.15 30.78
C SER A 444 -7.56 -3.65 31.91
N LYS A 445 -6.29 -3.23 31.91
CA LYS A 445 -5.33 -3.61 32.96
C LYS A 445 -5.80 -3.18 34.36
N ALA A 446 -6.53 -2.06 34.46
CA ALA A 446 -7.08 -1.56 35.72
C ALA A 446 -8.13 -2.52 36.33
N ALA A 447 -8.98 -3.15 35.52
CA ALA A 447 -9.99 -4.09 36.00
C ALA A 447 -9.39 -5.45 36.43
N ALA A 448 -8.28 -5.87 35.81
CA ALA A 448 -7.58 -7.11 36.20
C ALA A 448 -6.92 -7.00 37.58
N VAL A 449 -6.36 -5.83 37.92
CA VAL A 449 -5.73 -5.57 39.23
C VAL A 449 -6.77 -5.34 40.34
N ALA A 450 -7.96 -4.84 40.00
CA ALA A 450 -9.06 -4.70 40.95
C ALA A 450 -9.67 -6.04 41.37
N SER A 451 -9.65 -7.05 40.49
CA SER A 451 -10.25 -8.37 40.74
C SER A 451 -9.40 -9.28 41.64
N CYS A 452 -8.13 -8.97 41.89
CA CYS A 452 -7.24 -9.77 42.73
C CYS A 452 -7.11 -9.27 44.18
N ASN A 453 -7.89 -8.26 44.60
CA ASN A 453 -7.84 -7.69 45.95
C ASN A 453 -9.10 -7.94 46.81
N SER A 454 -9.94 -8.92 46.47
CA SER A 454 -11.16 -9.22 47.22
C SER A 454 -11.16 -10.65 47.77
N SER A 455 -10.29 -10.96 48.73
CA SER A 455 -10.52 -12.02 49.73
C SER A 455 -9.57 -11.90 50.92
N GLN A 456 -9.80 -10.92 51.79
CA GLN A 456 -9.40 -11.01 53.20
C GLN A 456 -10.47 -10.32 54.03
N ASP A 457 -11.39 -11.10 54.59
CA ASP A 457 -11.94 -10.77 55.90
C ASP A 457 -12.37 -12.07 56.60
N ALA A 458 -11.84 -12.24 57.81
CA ALA A 458 -12.02 -13.38 58.68
C ALA A 458 -13.29 -13.22 59.53
N SER A 459 -13.98 -14.33 59.84
CA SER A 459 -14.81 -14.45 61.04
C SER A 459 -14.85 -15.90 61.52
N LEU A 460 -14.81 -16.05 62.84
CA LEU A 460 -14.49 -17.22 63.66
C LEU A 460 -15.70 -18.11 64.03
N LEU A 461 -15.37 -19.28 64.62
CA LEU A 461 -16.15 -20.27 65.41
C LEU A 461 -16.85 -21.39 64.57
N ASP A 462 -16.81 -22.69 64.89
CA ASP A 462 -16.39 -23.47 66.08
C ASP A 462 -16.17 -24.97 65.68
N HIS A 463 -15.44 -25.71 66.54
CA HIS A 463 -15.33 -27.20 66.82
C HIS A 463 -16.05 -28.26 65.92
N ASP A 464 -15.57 -29.49 65.66
CA ASP A 464 -14.87 -30.51 66.49
C ASP A 464 -13.99 -31.49 65.65
N ASP A 465 -12.90 -31.95 66.30
CA ASP A 465 -12.20 -33.27 66.35
C ASP A 465 -12.28 -34.31 65.21
N ASP A 466 -11.10 -34.80 64.76
CA ASP A 466 -10.58 -36.14 65.11
C ASP A 466 -9.17 -36.40 64.50
N ASP A 467 -8.40 -37.19 65.24
CA ASP A 467 -6.95 -37.46 65.23
C ASP A 467 -6.36 -38.16 63.98
N ASP A 468 -5.06 -37.94 63.70
CA ASP A 468 -4.01 -38.97 63.85
C ASP A 468 -2.60 -38.46 63.45
N ASP A 469 -1.62 -38.98 64.19
CA ASP A 469 -0.25 -38.55 64.50
C ASP A 469 0.87 -38.80 63.45
N ASP A 470 2.06 -38.31 63.83
CA ASP A 470 3.46 -38.68 63.47
C ASP A 470 4.14 -37.90 62.31
N ASP A 471 5.38 -37.38 62.39
CA ASP A 471 6.41 -37.29 63.42
C ASP A 471 7.50 -36.25 62.98
N ALA A 472 8.09 -35.60 63.98
CA ALA A 472 9.34 -34.86 64.15
C ALA A 472 10.12 -34.16 63.01
N GLY A 473 10.49 -32.90 63.31
CA GLY A 473 11.69 -32.24 62.78
C GLY A 473 11.78 -30.75 63.09
N ASP A 474 11.79 -30.37 64.38
CA ASP A 474 11.91 -28.99 64.85
C ASP A 474 13.37 -28.64 65.22
N ASP A 475 13.86 -27.47 64.80
CA ASP A 475 14.85 -26.71 65.57
C ASP A 475 14.66 -25.19 65.36
N PHE A 476 14.28 -24.57 66.46
CA PHE A 476 14.14 -23.15 66.81
C PHE A 476 15.42 -22.33 66.51
N ASP A 477 15.52 -21.00 66.50
CA ASP A 477 14.66 -19.80 66.57
C ASP A 477 15.66 -18.61 66.61
N SER A 478 15.15 -17.38 66.64
CA SER A 478 15.62 -16.23 67.44
C SER A 478 16.11 -14.96 66.71
N ASN A 479 15.23 -13.95 66.80
CA ASN A 479 15.47 -12.57 67.29
C ASN A 479 15.60 -11.38 66.30
N THR A 480 14.47 -10.68 66.15
CA THR A 480 14.16 -9.21 66.27
C THR A 480 15.28 -8.16 66.12
N PRO A 481 15.00 -6.94 65.57
CA PRO A 481 14.31 -5.91 66.38
C PRO A 481 13.32 -4.98 65.63
N SER A 482 12.28 -4.57 66.38
CA SER A 482 11.42 -3.42 66.12
C SER A 482 12.02 -2.14 66.73
N ARG A 483 11.96 -0.98 66.03
CA ARG A 483 11.22 0.26 66.38
C ARG A 483 11.81 1.57 65.75
N PRO A 484 10.96 2.60 65.52
CA PRO A 484 11.27 3.93 64.94
C PRO A 484 11.41 4.99 66.10
N PRO A 485 11.14 6.33 66.01
CA PRO A 485 10.82 7.25 64.89
C PRO A 485 11.44 8.70 64.97
N ARG A 486 11.11 9.55 63.95
CA ARG A 486 10.87 11.03 64.02
C ARG A 486 12.10 11.97 64.22
N GLU A 487 12.24 13.18 63.65
CA GLU A 487 11.28 14.22 63.22
C GLU A 487 11.93 15.36 62.38
N ARG A 488 11.12 15.96 61.48
CA ARG A 488 10.94 17.41 61.15
C ARG A 488 11.98 18.26 60.39
N ARG A 489 11.51 18.66 59.19
CA ARG A 489 11.19 20.04 58.69
C ARG A 489 12.17 20.78 57.75
N LEU A 490 11.61 21.05 56.56
CA LEU A 490 11.58 22.29 55.74
C LEU A 490 12.85 22.80 55.05
N ALA A 491 12.86 22.75 53.71
CA ALA A 491 13.31 23.86 52.83
C ALA A 491 12.89 23.63 51.36
N HIS A 492 12.65 24.75 50.65
CA HIS A 492 12.19 24.91 49.27
C HIS A 492 13.18 24.44 48.17
N PRO A 493 12.75 24.34 46.88
CA PRO A 493 13.49 23.67 45.81
C PRO A 493 14.49 24.60 45.09
N PRO A 494 15.54 24.06 44.43
CA PRO A 494 16.23 24.77 43.37
C PRO A 494 16.05 24.11 41.99
N GLU A 495 15.97 24.98 41.00
CA GLU A 495 15.95 24.75 39.55
C GLU A 495 17.19 24.04 38.98
N PRO A 496 17.10 23.51 37.74
CA PRO A 496 18.12 22.64 37.16
C PRO A 496 19.29 23.42 36.54
N ARG A 497 20.52 23.01 36.88
CA ARG A 497 21.74 23.41 36.17
C ARG A 497 22.00 22.49 34.97
N SER A 498 22.11 23.13 33.82
CA SER A 498 22.54 22.58 32.53
C SER A 498 23.99 22.08 32.57
N VAL A 499 24.19 20.80 32.25
CA VAL A 499 25.50 20.23 31.92
C VAL A 499 25.52 19.93 30.43
N ALA A 500 26.38 20.65 29.72
CA ALA A 500 26.62 20.49 28.29
C ALA A 500 27.42 19.20 28.04
N THR A 501 26.80 18.23 27.35
CA THR A 501 27.50 17.04 26.86
C THR A 501 27.98 17.31 25.43
N ARG A 502 29.30 17.30 25.23
CA ARG A 502 29.98 17.37 23.93
C ARG A 502 29.43 16.31 22.98
N ALA A 503 28.91 16.75 21.84
CA ALA A 503 28.56 15.89 20.72
C ALA A 503 29.84 15.31 20.08
N LEU A 504 29.90 13.98 19.98
CA LEU A 504 30.80 13.27 19.07
C LEU A 504 30.31 13.44 17.61
N PRO A 505 31.20 13.34 16.61
CA PRO A 505 30.87 13.64 15.22
C PRO A 505 29.89 12.59 14.68
N GLN A 506 28.66 13.01 14.37
CA GLN A 506 27.70 12.18 13.63
C GLN A 506 28.15 12.02 12.18
N ASP A 507 28.16 10.78 11.72
CA ASP A 507 28.41 10.37 10.34
C ASP A 507 27.59 11.17 9.32
N SER A 508 28.22 11.59 8.23
CA SER A 508 27.62 12.35 7.14
C SER A 508 26.58 11.57 6.31
N SER A 509 26.44 10.25 6.53
CA SER A 509 25.61 9.36 5.72
C SER A 509 24.10 9.44 5.99
N SER A 510 23.65 9.98 7.13
CA SER A 510 22.22 10.11 7.46
C SER A 510 21.60 11.43 6.95
N LYS A 511 22.40 12.35 6.40
CA LYS A 511 21.98 13.72 6.10
C LYS A 511 21.08 13.89 4.86
N GLY A 512 20.99 12.92 3.93
CA GLY A 512 20.22 13.11 2.67
C GLY A 512 18.72 12.97 2.81
N LYS A 513 18.26 11.98 3.58
CA LYS A 513 16.84 11.72 3.83
C LYS A 513 16.15 12.96 4.40
N SER A 514 16.77 13.62 5.37
CA SER A 514 16.26 14.82 6.03
C SER A 514 16.63 16.14 5.35
N ARG A 515 17.38 16.12 4.23
CA ARG A 515 17.87 17.36 3.61
C ARG A 515 16.75 18.12 2.91
N GLN A 516 16.67 19.42 3.15
CA GLN A 516 15.70 20.27 2.47
C GLN A 516 16.10 20.49 1.00
N TYR A 517 15.13 20.80 0.14
CA TYR A 517 15.37 21.11 -1.26
C TYR A 517 16.11 22.44 -1.42
N CYS A 518 16.94 22.55 -2.45
CA CYS A 518 17.55 23.82 -2.84
C CYS A 518 16.48 24.76 -3.42
N THR A 519 16.58 26.05 -3.11
CA THR A 519 15.64 27.07 -3.59
C THR A 519 15.66 27.21 -5.11
N GLN A 520 14.56 27.69 -5.69
CA GLN A 520 14.45 28.05 -7.11
C GLN A 520 15.59 28.98 -7.56
N ARG A 521 15.88 30.01 -6.74
CA ARG A 521 16.92 31.00 -7.02
C ARG A 521 18.31 30.36 -7.04
N CYS A 522 18.58 29.45 -6.10
CA CYS A 522 19.83 28.70 -6.04
C CYS A 522 20.04 27.85 -7.30
N LEU A 523 19.04 27.05 -7.69
CA LEU A 523 19.13 26.16 -8.85
C LEU A 523 19.21 26.94 -10.18
N ARG A 524 18.51 28.07 -10.28
CA ARG A 524 18.65 28.98 -11.42
C ARG A 524 20.03 29.65 -11.47
N GLY A 525 20.57 30.01 -10.30
CA GLY A 525 21.94 30.52 -10.16
C GLY A 525 22.97 29.50 -10.65
N LEU A 526 22.81 28.23 -10.31
CA LEU A 526 23.65 27.13 -10.77
C LEU A 526 23.66 27.03 -12.31
N ILE A 527 22.50 27.11 -12.96
CA ILE A 527 22.41 27.03 -14.43
C ILE A 527 23.11 28.21 -15.09
N LYS A 528 22.94 29.42 -14.55
CA LYS A 528 23.49 30.65 -15.12
C LYS A 528 24.95 30.94 -14.70
N GLY A 529 25.55 30.12 -13.84
CA GLY A 529 26.88 30.40 -13.26
C GLY A 529 26.90 31.64 -12.35
N GLY A 530 25.77 31.92 -11.69
CA GLY A 530 25.55 33.09 -10.84
C GLY A 530 26.08 32.97 -9.41
N LEU A 531 25.78 33.99 -8.60
CA LEU A 531 26.06 34.02 -7.16
C LEU A 531 25.21 33.00 -6.40
N LEU A 532 25.73 32.53 -5.27
CA LEU A 532 24.99 31.65 -4.37
C LEU A 532 23.78 32.37 -3.76
N ASP A 533 22.66 31.65 -3.64
CA ASP A 533 21.52 32.11 -2.86
C ASP A 533 21.74 31.83 -1.37
N ARG A 534 21.90 32.88 -0.58
CA ARG A 534 22.14 32.78 0.88
C ARG A 534 20.93 32.25 1.65
N GLN A 535 19.73 32.23 1.03
CA GLN A 535 18.53 31.63 1.61
C GLN A 535 18.44 30.12 1.36
N CYS A 536 19.32 29.55 0.52
CA CYS A 536 19.30 28.11 0.28
C CYS A 536 19.74 27.36 1.55
N PRO A 537 18.96 26.36 2.02
CA PRO A 537 19.30 25.59 3.22
C PRO A 537 20.62 24.81 3.08
N ASN A 538 21.07 24.63 1.84
CA ASN A 538 22.22 23.81 1.47
C ASN A 538 23.43 24.64 1.00
N VAL A 539 23.36 25.97 1.15
CA VAL A 539 24.30 26.92 0.52
C VAL A 539 25.77 26.67 0.90
N SER A 540 26.03 26.22 2.13
CA SER A 540 27.37 25.92 2.64
C SER A 540 28.13 24.88 1.80
N ASP A 541 27.39 23.98 1.15
CA ASP A 541 27.97 22.84 0.46
C ASP A 541 28.17 23.12 -1.05
N HIS A 542 27.62 24.24 -1.55
CA HIS A 542 27.66 24.60 -2.97
C HIS A 542 28.96 25.32 -3.38
N GLY A 543 29.59 26.06 -2.46
CA GLY A 543 30.77 26.89 -2.70
C GLY A 543 30.89 28.06 -1.71
N LEU A 544 31.75 29.03 -2.02
CA LEU A 544 31.96 30.24 -1.20
C LEU A 544 31.03 31.40 -1.64
N ASP A 545 31.21 31.87 -2.88
CA ASP A 545 30.45 33.01 -3.43
C ASP A 545 29.67 32.69 -4.70
N ARG A 546 30.13 31.70 -5.47
CA ARG A 546 29.50 31.22 -6.70
C ARG A 546 29.36 29.71 -6.69
N HIS A 547 28.43 29.20 -7.49
CA HIS A 547 28.27 27.77 -7.70
C HIS A 547 29.54 27.19 -8.34
N ARG A 548 30.10 26.15 -7.71
CA ARG A 548 31.30 25.45 -8.22
C ARG A 548 31.01 24.56 -9.42
N LEU A 549 29.75 24.17 -9.58
CA LEU A 549 29.29 23.31 -10.66
C LEU A 549 28.59 24.13 -11.74
N THR A 550 28.69 23.67 -12.97
CA THR A 550 27.82 24.01 -14.09
C THR A 550 26.76 22.92 -14.28
N ARG A 551 25.72 23.21 -15.09
CA ARG A 551 24.71 22.23 -15.52
C ARG A 551 25.33 20.91 -16.00
N THR A 552 26.33 20.97 -16.89
CA THR A 552 26.97 19.78 -17.46
C THR A 552 27.78 19.00 -16.42
N THR A 553 28.50 19.69 -15.54
CA THR A 553 29.27 19.03 -14.48
C THR A 553 28.37 18.40 -13.42
N LEU A 554 27.19 18.98 -13.13
CA LEU A 554 26.19 18.42 -12.24
C LEU A 554 25.72 17.05 -12.76
N ILE A 555 25.26 16.99 -14.01
CA ILE A 555 24.77 15.75 -14.63
C ILE A 555 25.87 14.69 -14.68
N ARG A 556 27.10 15.06 -15.05
CA ARG A 556 28.24 14.13 -15.05
C ARG A 556 28.56 13.57 -13.66
N ARG A 557 28.45 14.40 -12.61
CA ARG A 557 28.67 13.97 -11.23
C ARG A 557 27.54 13.06 -10.74
N LEU A 558 26.29 13.33 -11.11
CA LEU A 558 25.16 12.44 -10.84
C LEU A 558 25.31 11.09 -11.53
N ASP A 559 25.68 11.07 -12.82
CA ASP A 559 25.95 9.82 -13.55
C ASP A 559 27.04 8.99 -12.86
N ARG A 560 28.12 9.64 -12.40
CA ARG A 560 29.15 8.98 -11.58
C ARG A 560 28.65 8.53 -10.22
N GLN A 561 27.76 9.28 -9.56
CA GLN A 561 27.18 8.87 -8.27
C GLN A 561 26.27 7.65 -8.42
N PHE A 562 25.50 7.57 -9.50
CA PHE A 562 24.58 6.46 -9.76
C PHE A 562 25.26 5.20 -10.30
N PHE A 563 26.33 5.35 -11.07
CA PHE A 563 26.96 4.24 -11.81
C PHE A 563 28.46 4.08 -11.58
N GLY A 564 29.07 4.85 -10.68
CA GLY A 564 30.48 4.75 -10.35
C GLY A 564 30.80 3.48 -9.54
N ASN A 565 32.01 2.96 -9.70
CA ASN A 565 32.53 1.79 -8.99
C ASN A 565 32.90 2.08 -7.52
N GLU A 566 32.40 3.17 -6.92
CA GLU A 566 32.73 3.53 -5.54
C GLU A 566 31.94 2.62 -4.59
N GLN A 567 32.54 1.48 -4.27
CA GLN A 567 32.12 0.49 -3.26
C GLN A 567 31.88 1.09 -1.84
N GLN A 568 32.07 2.40 -1.65
CA GLN A 568 31.92 3.12 -0.39
C GLN A 568 30.55 3.77 -0.18
N LEU A 569 29.72 3.94 -1.22
CA LEU A 569 28.42 4.58 -1.04
C LEU A 569 27.35 3.57 -0.64
N THR A 570 26.98 3.58 0.64
CA THR A 570 25.84 2.83 1.18
C THR A 570 24.52 3.27 0.53
N GLN A 571 24.43 4.55 0.11
CA GLN A 571 23.23 5.19 -0.46
C GLN A 571 23.54 5.98 -1.75
N LEU A 572 22.66 5.89 -2.74
CA LEU A 572 22.82 6.53 -4.06
C LEU A 572 22.40 8.01 -4.12
N GLY A 573 21.78 8.54 -3.05
CA GLY A 573 21.21 9.90 -3.07
C GLY A 573 20.05 10.06 -4.06
N CYS A 574 19.31 8.97 -4.31
CA CYS A 574 18.09 8.91 -5.12
C CYS A 574 17.05 8.13 -4.34
N GLU A 575 15.96 8.79 -3.96
CA GLU A 575 14.93 8.23 -3.10
C GLU A 575 13.57 8.39 -3.78
N SER A 576 12.78 7.30 -3.83
CA SER A 576 11.39 7.38 -4.31
C SER A 576 10.59 8.30 -3.39
N LEU A 577 9.83 9.22 -3.97
CA LEU A 577 8.85 10.00 -3.21
C LEU A 577 7.51 9.27 -3.12
N HIS A 578 7.38 8.09 -3.73
CA HIS A 578 6.15 7.30 -3.80
C HIS A 578 4.96 8.10 -4.37
N VAL A 579 5.27 9.13 -5.16
CA VAL A 579 4.33 9.95 -5.92
C VAL A 579 4.54 9.67 -7.39
N HIS A 580 3.47 9.31 -8.09
CA HIS A 580 3.47 9.07 -9.52
C HIS A 580 2.27 9.73 -10.19
N GLY A 581 2.47 10.20 -11.42
CA GLY A 581 1.40 10.59 -12.33
C GLY A 581 1.01 9.45 -13.26
N SER A 582 0.40 9.81 -14.39
CA SER A 582 0.04 8.89 -15.48
C SER A 582 1.27 8.32 -16.20
N ARG A 583 2.36 9.10 -16.31
CA ARG A 583 3.49 8.77 -17.20
C ARG A 583 4.88 8.90 -16.55
N GLY A 584 4.96 9.29 -15.28
CA GLY A 584 6.22 9.34 -14.55
C GLY A 584 6.06 9.26 -13.04
N ALA A 585 7.17 9.02 -12.36
CA ALA A 585 7.28 8.93 -10.91
C ALA A 585 8.28 9.95 -10.38
N LEU A 586 8.09 10.43 -9.15
CA LEU A 586 8.95 11.46 -8.57
C LEU A 586 9.99 10.85 -7.62
N PHE A 587 11.20 11.38 -7.70
CA PHE A 587 12.33 11.02 -6.87
C PHE A 587 12.93 12.26 -6.23
N LYS A 588 13.41 12.13 -4.99
CA LYS A 588 14.29 13.11 -4.36
C LYS A 588 15.72 12.77 -4.71
N ILE A 589 16.43 13.73 -5.27
CA ILE A 589 17.81 13.57 -5.72
C ILE A 589 18.71 14.49 -4.90
N THR A 590 19.75 13.92 -4.30
CA THR A 590 20.80 14.66 -3.60
C THR A 590 22.15 14.31 -4.20
N LEU A 591 22.83 15.30 -4.78
CA LEU A 591 24.24 15.18 -5.16
C LEU A 591 25.10 15.35 -3.92
N TRP A 592 25.64 14.24 -3.40
CA TRP A 592 26.36 14.23 -2.13
C TRP A 592 27.58 15.13 -2.10
N SER A 593 28.35 15.12 -3.19
CA SER A 593 29.61 15.88 -3.28
C SER A 593 29.48 17.39 -3.09
N HIS A 594 28.31 17.98 -3.35
CA HIS A 594 28.11 19.44 -3.32
C HIS A 594 26.76 19.85 -2.68
N GLY A 595 26.05 18.90 -2.07
CA GLY A 595 24.77 19.14 -1.40
C GLY A 595 23.66 19.70 -2.28
N TYR A 596 23.67 19.57 -3.60
CA TYR A 596 22.50 19.99 -4.40
C TYR A 596 21.37 18.99 -4.20
N THR A 597 20.20 19.46 -3.76
CA THR A 597 19.01 18.62 -3.52
C THR A 597 17.82 19.16 -4.31
N PHE A 598 17.22 18.31 -5.14
CA PHE A 598 16.16 18.68 -6.10
C PHE A 598 15.31 17.46 -6.48
N VAL A 599 14.31 17.65 -7.35
CA VAL A 599 13.38 16.59 -7.77
C VAL A 599 13.85 15.96 -9.07
N GLY A 600 13.70 14.64 -9.20
CA GLY A 600 13.83 13.90 -10.46
C GLY A 600 12.49 13.31 -10.87
N LYS A 601 11.98 13.66 -12.07
CA LYS A 601 10.87 12.96 -12.72
C LYS A 601 11.43 11.75 -13.47
N GLY A 602 11.17 10.57 -12.94
CA GLY A 602 11.50 9.28 -13.53
C GLY A 602 10.47 8.84 -14.54
N THR A 603 10.93 8.40 -15.71
CA THR A 603 10.09 7.98 -16.82
C THR A 603 10.40 6.53 -17.23
N PRO A 604 9.37 5.67 -17.30
CA PRO A 604 9.47 4.35 -17.93
C PRO A 604 9.84 4.43 -19.41
N VAL A 605 10.30 3.31 -19.99
CA VAL A 605 10.77 3.27 -21.38
C VAL A 605 9.73 3.72 -22.40
N GLU A 606 8.44 3.44 -22.12
CA GLU A 606 7.33 3.73 -23.02
C GLU A 606 7.07 5.23 -23.18
N PHE A 607 7.46 6.05 -22.20
CA PHE A 607 7.10 7.47 -22.15
C PHE A 607 8.28 8.42 -22.34
N VAL A 608 9.47 7.88 -22.62
CA VAL A 608 10.69 8.70 -22.83
C VAL A 608 10.50 9.73 -23.95
N ALA A 609 9.73 9.42 -25.00
CA ALA A 609 9.44 10.37 -26.08
C ALA A 609 8.66 11.60 -25.56
N GLY A 610 7.64 11.38 -24.72
CA GLY A 610 6.87 12.46 -24.08
C GLY A 610 7.72 13.27 -23.10
N SER A 611 8.59 12.60 -22.32
CA SER A 611 9.51 13.31 -21.42
C SER A 611 10.53 14.19 -22.16
N LYS A 612 11.03 13.75 -23.33
CA LYS A 612 11.90 14.60 -24.17
C LYS A 612 11.15 15.79 -24.76
N HIS A 613 9.89 15.60 -25.15
CA HIS A 613 9.03 16.69 -25.59
C HIS A 613 8.83 17.72 -24.47
N GLU A 614 8.49 17.26 -23.27
CA GLU A 614 8.37 18.09 -22.07
C GLU A 614 9.68 18.87 -21.80
N GLU A 615 10.86 18.23 -21.89
CA GLU A 615 12.15 18.90 -21.73
C GLU A 615 12.35 20.04 -22.75
N SER A 616 11.88 19.86 -23.99
CA SER A 616 11.94 20.89 -25.04
C SER A 616 11.03 22.08 -24.73
N ILE A 617 9.84 21.83 -24.19
CA ILE A 617 8.91 22.88 -23.74
C ILE A 617 9.53 23.66 -22.58
N TYR A 618 10.07 22.98 -21.55
CA TYR A 618 10.79 23.66 -20.48
C TYR A 618 11.95 24.52 -20.99
N THR A 619 12.70 24.01 -21.98
CA THR A 619 13.79 24.77 -22.61
C THR A 619 13.28 26.05 -23.28
N HIS A 620 12.13 25.99 -23.96
CA HIS A 620 11.45 27.18 -24.50
C HIS A 620 10.98 28.15 -23.40
N LEU A 621 10.51 27.61 -22.26
CA LEU A 621 10.05 28.37 -21.10
C LEU A 621 11.20 28.91 -20.20
N THR A 622 12.47 28.79 -20.61
CA THR A 622 13.64 29.30 -19.86
C THR A 622 13.48 30.71 -19.27
N PRO A 623 12.86 31.71 -19.96
CA PRO A 623 12.70 33.06 -19.41
C PRO A 623 11.87 33.13 -18.11
N ILE A 624 10.94 32.20 -17.92
CA ILE A 624 9.98 32.20 -16.79
C ILE A 624 10.27 31.13 -15.72
N GLN A 625 11.32 30.33 -15.90
CA GLN A 625 11.73 29.31 -14.94
C GLN A 625 12.15 29.89 -13.58
N GLY A 626 11.72 29.22 -12.51
CA GLY A 626 11.91 29.61 -11.11
C GLY A 626 10.96 30.69 -10.62
N VAL A 627 9.96 31.05 -11.42
CA VAL A 627 8.89 32.00 -11.07
C VAL A 627 7.52 31.39 -11.31
N TYR A 628 7.24 30.97 -12.56
CA TYR A 628 5.93 30.43 -12.97
C TYR A 628 5.96 28.94 -13.36
N VAL A 629 7.17 28.41 -13.60
CA VAL A 629 7.42 27.00 -13.88
C VAL A 629 8.73 26.58 -13.20
N PRO A 630 8.93 25.29 -12.87
CA PRO A 630 10.17 24.82 -12.26
C PRO A 630 11.41 25.08 -13.11
N VAL A 631 12.56 25.12 -12.43
CA VAL A 631 13.88 25.22 -13.04
C VAL A 631 14.31 23.85 -13.54
N LEU A 632 14.49 23.70 -14.85
CA LEU A 632 14.99 22.49 -15.49
C LEU A 632 16.52 22.44 -15.39
N LEU A 633 17.05 21.47 -14.65
CA LEU A 633 18.48 21.21 -14.53
C LEU A 633 19.01 20.33 -15.67
N GLY A 634 18.14 19.59 -16.35
CA GLY A 634 18.47 18.68 -17.45
C GLY A 634 18.11 17.25 -17.13
N SER A 635 18.57 16.31 -17.96
CA SER A 635 18.12 14.94 -17.90
C SER A 635 19.27 13.93 -17.97
N LEU A 636 19.00 12.71 -17.52
CA LEU A 636 19.95 11.60 -17.51
C LEU A 636 19.24 10.31 -17.94
N ARG A 637 19.79 9.64 -18.96
CA ARG A 637 19.39 8.26 -19.29
C ARG A 637 20.13 7.31 -18.36
N LEU A 638 19.39 6.47 -17.66
CA LEU A 638 19.95 5.50 -16.73
C LEU A 638 20.58 4.34 -17.50
N ARG A 639 21.79 3.94 -17.11
CA ARG A 639 22.50 2.78 -17.70
C ARG A 639 21.83 1.46 -17.30
N HIS A 640 21.33 1.41 -16.07
CA HIS A 640 20.50 0.32 -15.56
C HIS A 640 19.21 0.94 -15.01
N PRO A 641 18.03 0.33 -15.29
CA PRO A 641 16.77 0.87 -14.81
C PRO A 641 16.72 0.90 -13.28
N PHE A 642 16.10 1.93 -12.71
CA PHE A 642 15.74 1.95 -11.29
C PHE A 642 14.33 1.40 -11.13
N SER A 643 14.11 0.58 -10.11
CA SER A 643 12.75 0.14 -9.79
C SER A 643 12.02 1.23 -9.02
N TYR A 644 10.79 1.53 -9.44
CA TYR A 644 9.85 2.36 -8.71
C TYR A 644 8.82 1.47 -8.03
N ASP A 645 8.91 1.33 -6.71
CA ASP A 645 8.00 0.58 -5.83
C ASP A 645 7.67 -0.85 -6.30
N GLY A 646 8.54 -1.49 -7.09
CA GLY A 646 8.26 -2.80 -7.71
C GLY A 646 7.29 -2.76 -8.91
N ILE A 647 6.79 -1.58 -9.26
CA ILE A 647 5.74 -1.35 -10.27
C ILE A 647 6.35 -1.14 -11.66
N ALA A 648 7.35 -0.26 -11.76
CA ALA A 648 7.88 0.17 -13.05
C ALA A 648 9.41 0.29 -13.05
N ALA A 649 10.00 -0.04 -14.20
CA ALA A 649 11.41 0.18 -14.47
C ALA A 649 11.60 1.59 -15.07
N ILE A 650 12.20 2.49 -14.28
CA ILE A 650 12.54 3.85 -14.67
C ILE A 650 13.85 3.84 -15.44
N VAL A 651 13.85 4.36 -16.67
CA VAL A 651 15.03 4.36 -17.55
C VAL A 651 15.58 5.75 -17.84
N HIS A 652 14.83 6.79 -17.48
CA HIS A 652 15.18 8.18 -17.72
C HIS A 652 14.79 9.03 -16.51
N LEU A 653 15.64 9.96 -16.11
CA LEU A 653 15.38 10.95 -15.06
C LEU A 653 15.51 12.35 -15.64
N MET A 654 14.47 13.17 -15.50
CA MET A 654 14.51 14.60 -15.75
C MET A 654 14.58 15.35 -14.42
N PHE A 655 15.59 16.20 -14.23
CA PHE A 655 15.86 16.90 -12.98
C PHE A 655 15.29 18.31 -12.99
N MET A 656 14.52 18.65 -11.96
CA MET A 656 13.81 19.91 -11.80
C MET A 656 13.89 20.42 -10.37
N SER A 657 13.71 21.72 -10.17
CA SER A 657 13.50 22.26 -8.82
C SER A 657 12.22 21.72 -8.18
N TYR A 658 12.23 21.63 -6.85
CA TYR A 658 11.02 21.33 -6.08
C TYR A 658 10.06 22.52 -6.14
N VAL A 659 8.75 22.28 -6.23
CA VAL A 659 7.73 23.33 -6.41
C VAL A 659 6.67 23.34 -5.32
N GLY A 660 6.93 22.68 -4.18
CA GLY A 660 5.99 22.62 -3.07
C GLY A 660 4.90 21.57 -3.26
N ILE A 661 3.75 21.85 -2.64
CA ILE A 661 2.59 20.95 -2.56
C ILE A 661 1.59 21.32 -3.65
N THR A 662 0.97 20.31 -4.28
CA THR A 662 -0.06 20.50 -5.31
C THR A 662 -1.37 21.02 -4.71
N LEU A 663 -2.15 21.78 -5.48
CA LEU A 663 -3.42 22.32 -5.00
C LEU A 663 -4.45 21.24 -4.64
N GLU A 664 -4.37 20.07 -5.27
CA GLU A 664 -5.21 18.90 -4.92
C GLU A 664 -5.10 18.49 -3.45
N LYS A 665 -3.99 18.79 -2.77
CA LYS A 665 -3.74 18.41 -1.38
C LYS A 665 -4.03 19.54 -0.38
N ARG A 666 -4.64 20.65 -0.81
CA ARG A 666 -4.86 21.86 0.02
C ARG A 666 -6.36 22.11 0.17
N HIS A 667 -6.82 22.24 1.42
CA HIS A 667 -8.22 22.52 1.76
C HIS A 667 -8.45 23.90 2.42
N ASP A 668 -7.39 24.72 2.57
CA ASP A 668 -7.39 25.87 3.52
C ASP A 668 -7.08 27.24 2.90
N LEU A 669 -7.35 27.51 1.61
CA LEU A 669 -6.99 28.78 0.96
C LEU A 669 -8.18 29.55 0.37
N ASP A 670 -8.05 30.88 0.34
CA ASP A 670 -8.97 31.79 -0.36
C ASP A 670 -8.91 31.57 -1.88
N ASP A 671 -9.95 30.94 -2.42
CA ASP A 671 -10.09 30.57 -3.84
C ASP A 671 -9.79 31.73 -4.80
N ARG A 672 -10.12 32.97 -4.42
CA ARG A 672 -9.93 34.12 -5.31
C ARG A 672 -8.47 34.46 -5.53
N GLN A 673 -7.65 34.41 -4.48
CA GLN A 673 -6.23 34.68 -4.58
C GLN A 673 -5.51 33.58 -5.37
N LEU A 674 -5.91 32.33 -5.16
CA LEU A 674 -5.40 31.18 -5.90
C LEU A 674 -5.68 31.30 -7.40
N ILE A 675 -6.92 31.59 -7.79
CA ILE A 675 -7.31 31.76 -9.20
C ILE A 675 -6.49 32.89 -9.83
N GLN A 676 -6.32 34.02 -9.14
CA GLN A 676 -5.55 35.15 -9.68
C GLN A 676 -4.06 34.80 -9.88
N GLN A 677 -3.47 34.02 -8.97
CA GLN A 677 -2.09 33.55 -9.12
C GLN A 677 -1.96 32.52 -10.25
N ALA A 678 -2.93 31.62 -10.40
CA ALA A 678 -2.98 30.64 -11.47
C ALA A 678 -3.05 31.33 -12.84
N GLU A 679 -3.93 32.31 -12.98
CA GLU A 679 -4.09 33.10 -14.20
C GLU A 679 -2.81 33.82 -14.59
N ARG A 680 -2.16 34.51 -13.65
CA ARG A 680 -0.88 35.20 -13.92
C ARG A 680 0.20 34.24 -14.39
N SER A 681 0.26 33.04 -13.80
CA SER A 681 1.25 32.03 -14.13
C SER A 681 0.98 31.43 -15.51
N LEU A 682 -0.29 31.15 -15.81
CA LEU A 682 -0.72 30.64 -17.11
C LEU A 682 -0.55 31.68 -18.22
N GLU A 683 -0.83 32.95 -17.96
CA GLU A 683 -0.57 34.06 -18.89
C GLU A 683 0.92 34.20 -19.22
N ALA A 684 1.80 34.02 -18.24
CA ALA A 684 3.24 34.01 -18.49
C ALA A 684 3.67 32.87 -19.43
N ILE A 685 2.99 31.72 -19.38
CA ILE A 685 3.21 30.59 -20.30
C ILE A 685 2.64 30.91 -21.69
N HIS A 686 1.42 31.46 -21.76
CA HIS A 686 0.76 31.88 -23.00
C HIS A 686 1.54 32.95 -23.76
N ASN A 687 2.17 33.89 -23.05
CA ASN A 687 3.04 34.91 -23.64
C ASN A 687 4.27 34.33 -24.37
N LEU A 688 4.61 33.07 -24.10
CA LEU A 688 5.64 32.33 -24.82
C LEU A 688 5.05 31.40 -25.91
N ASN A 689 3.76 31.51 -26.22
CA ASN A 689 3.02 30.72 -27.21
C ASN A 689 2.98 29.22 -26.88
N VAL A 690 2.92 28.88 -25.59
CA VAL A 690 2.76 27.50 -25.13
C VAL A 690 1.34 27.33 -24.59
N LEU A 691 0.61 26.34 -25.11
CA LEU A 691 -0.60 25.79 -24.48
C LEU A 691 -0.18 24.62 -23.61
N GLN A 692 -0.63 24.57 -22.35
CA GLN A 692 -0.24 23.49 -21.44
C GLN A 692 -1.09 22.21 -21.65
N CYS A 693 -2.32 22.37 -22.14
CA CYS A 693 -3.30 21.36 -22.54
C CYS A 693 -3.86 20.44 -21.44
N ASP A 694 -3.55 20.71 -20.16
CA ASP A 694 -4.08 20.02 -18.98
C ASP A 694 -3.99 20.85 -17.68
N PRO A 695 -4.57 22.08 -17.61
CA PRO A 695 -4.38 23.00 -16.50
C PRO A 695 -5.30 22.63 -15.32
N MET A 696 -5.17 21.41 -14.83
CA MET A 696 -5.93 20.90 -13.68
C MET A 696 -5.18 21.15 -12.37
N PRO A 697 -5.87 21.27 -11.21
CA PRO A 697 -5.23 21.58 -9.92
C PRO A 697 -4.08 20.64 -9.53
N ARG A 698 -4.10 19.38 -9.97
CA ARG A 698 -3.00 18.41 -9.78
C ARG A 698 -1.67 18.84 -10.44
N ASN A 699 -1.75 19.66 -11.51
CA ASN A 699 -0.61 20.17 -12.27
C ASN A 699 -0.22 21.60 -11.84
N MET A 700 -0.78 22.08 -10.72
CA MET A 700 -0.47 23.37 -10.12
C MET A 700 0.09 23.13 -8.72
N ALA A 701 1.27 23.69 -8.46
CA ALA A 701 1.92 23.61 -7.17
C ALA A 701 2.26 25.00 -6.64
N GLN A 702 2.35 25.13 -5.32
CA GLN A 702 2.67 26.40 -4.69
C GLN A 702 3.91 26.27 -3.79
N GLU A 703 4.87 27.17 -4.00
CA GLU A 703 6.08 27.33 -3.19
C GLU A 703 6.23 28.80 -2.79
N ASP A 704 6.35 29.09 -1.50
CA ASP A 704 6.49 30.45 -0.95
C ASP A 704 5.45 31.46 -1.49
N GLY A 705 4.19 31.02 -1.61
CA GLY A 705 3.09 31.84 -2.11
C GLY A 705 3.11 32.10 -3.62
N ARG A 706 3.98 31.44 -4.39
CA ARG A 706 4.02 31.51 -5.85
C ARG A 706 3.44 30.25 -6.47
N MET A 707 2.53 30.43 -7.42
CA MET A 707 1.97 29.32 -8.18
C MET A 707 2.87 28.97 -9.35
N MET A 708 3.09 27.67 -9.55
CA MET A 708 3.84 27.15 -10.67
C MET A 708 3.06 26.03 -11.36
N PHE A 709 3.15 26.01 -12.68
CA PHE A 709 2.64 24.92 -13.50
C PHE A 709 3.71 23.85 -13.69
N ILE A 710 3.27 22.60 -13.63
CA ILE A 710 4.07 21.41 -13.91
C ILE A 710 3.38 20.56 -14.98
N ASP A 711 4.09 19.51 -15.40
CA ASP A 711 3.62 18.50 -16.35
C ASP A 711 3.25 19.07 -17.74
N PHE A 712 4.28 19.30 -18.56
CA PHE A 712 4.13 19.84 -19.92
C PHE A 712 4.19 18.75 -21.00
N GLU A 713 3.96 17.49 -20.64
CA GLU A 713 4.03 16.36 -21.56
C GLU A 713 3.00 16.42 -22.69
N ARG A 714 1.85 17.09 -22.45
CA ARG A 714 0.77 17.32 -23.42
C ARG A 714 0.81 18.71 -24.07
N ALA A 715 1.76 19.55 -23.66
CA ALA A 715 1.81 20.94 -24.08
C ALA A 715 2.13 21.08 -25.57
N THR A 716 1.56 22.08 -26.22
CA THR A 716 1.80 22.37 -27.64
C THR A 716 2.35 23.78 -27.82
N LEU A 717 3.17 23.95 -28.85
CA LEU A 717 3.64 25.26 -29.29
C LEU A 717 2.71 25.78 -30.37
N GLU A 718 2.05 26.90 -30.11
CA GLU A 718 1.21 27.55 -31.11
C GLU A 718 2.10 28.31 -32.12
N PRO A 719 1.92 28.10 -33.45
CA PRO A 719 2.77 28.74 -34.44
C PRO A 719 2.60 30.26 -34.45
N ARG A 720 3.70 30.98 -34.21
CA ARG A 720 3.75 32.44 -34.35
C ARG A 720 3.62 32.82 -35.83
N ARG A 721 2.47 33.34 -36.28
CA ARG A 721 2.39 33.98 -37.61
C ARG A 721 3.13 35.32 -37.56
N MET A 722 4.19 35.46 -38.34
CA MET A 722 4.79 36.78 -38.59
C MET A 722 3.77 37.68 -39.31
N PRO A 723 3.55 38.93 -38.87
CA PRO A 723 2.78 39.88 -39.65
C PRO A 723 3.47 40.04 -41.01
N LEU A 724 2.75 39.80 -42.11
CA LEU A 724 3.25 40.07 -43.46
C LEU A 724 3.75 41.52 -43.51
N ARG A 725 5.03 41.71 -43.88
CA ARG A 725 5.62 43.04 -44.16
C ARG A 725 4.68 43.79 -45.11
N GLY A 726 4.37 45.05 -44.76
CA GLY A 726 3.52 45.91 -45.58
C GLY A 726 4.11 46.06 -46.98
N ILE A 727 3.36 45.58 -47.98
CA ILE A 727 3.64 45.86 -49.38
C ILE A 727 2.98 47.22 -49.69
N SER A 728 3.79 48.15 -50.17
CA SER A 728 3.45 49.50 -50.60
C SER A 728 2.34 49.53 -51.66
N PRO A 729 1.46 50.56 -51.67
CA PRO A 729 0.38 50.66 -52.64
C PRO A 729 0.89 51.26 -53.95
N ASN A 730 0.90 50.46 -55.02
CA ASN A 730 0.55 50.87 -56.40
C ASN A 730 1.01 49.83 -57.43
N ARG A 731 0.05 49.09 -58.01
CA ARG A 731 -0.16 49.00 -59.47
C ARG A 731 -1.44 48.21 -59.76
N GLU A 732 -2.29 48.82 -60.58
CA GLU A 732 -3.59 48.32 -60.99
C GLU A 732 -3.54 47.18 -62.02
N ARG A 733 -4.68 46.44 -62.04
CA ARG A 733 -5.23 45.51 -63.06
C ARG A 733 -4.67 44.08 -63.04
N LYS A 734 -5.50 43.03 -63.01
CA LYS A 734 -6.81 42.81 -63.64
C LYS A 734 -7.65 41.81 -62.83
N ARG A 735 -8.97 41.99 -62.84
CA ARG A 735 -9.99 41.16 -62.15
C ARG A 735 -10.00 39.72 -62.67
N GLU A 736 -10.09 38.76 -61.74
CA GLU A 736 -10.87 37.54 -61.92
C GLU A 736 -11.65 37.23 -60.63
N THR A 737 -12.92 36.93 -60.83
CA THR A 737 -14.00 36.84 -59.86
C THR A 737 -14.00 35.48 -59.16
N SER A 738 -13.86 35.47 -57.84
CA SER A 738 -14.52 34.48 -56.97
C SER A 738 -14.96 35.17 -55.67
N LEU A 739 -16.25 35.04 -55.37
CA LEU A 739 -16.94 35.62 -54.23
C LEU A 739 -16.81 34.69 -53.02
N GLN A 740 -16.47 35.30 -51.87
CA GLN A 740 -16.73 34.86 -50.47
C GLN A 740 -16.03 33.55 -50.04
N GLU A 741 -15.26 33.48 -48.95
CA GLU A 741 -15.43 34.11 -47.64
C GLU A 741 -14.11 34.64 -47.06
N LYS A 742 -14.21 35.78 -46.36
CA LYS A 742 -13.15 36.32 -45.51
C LYS A 742 -13.36 35.85 -44.07
N SER A 743 -12.31 35.23 -43.50
CA SER A 743 -11.96 35.10 -42.06
C SER A 743 -12.62 33.93 -41.29
N PRO A 744 -11.95 33.22 -40.34
CA PRO A 744 -11.33 33.80 -39.13
C PRO A 744 -10.11 33.01 -38.55
N ALA A 745 -8.87 33.37 -38.88
CA ALA A 745 -7.70 32.68 -38.29
C ALA A 745 -7.08 33.38 -37.06
N LYS A 746 -7.30 34.69 -36.88
CA LYS A 746 -6.84 35.43 -35.68
C LYS A 746 -7.70 35.14 -34.45
N HIS A 747 -9.00 34.87 -34.63
CA HIS A 747 -9.88 34.52 -33.52
C HIS A 747 -9.49 33.18 -32.88
N ASN A 748 -9.12 32.16 -33.67
CA ASN A 748 -8.83 30.83 -33.12
C ASN A 748 -7.62 30.77 -32.17
N HIS A 749 -6.61 31.63 -32.35
CA HIS A 749 -5.40 31.60 -31.50
C HIS A 749 -5.66 32.19 -30.10
N ASP A 750 -6.27 33.37 -30.03
CA ASP A 750 -6.67 33.96 -28.74
C ASP A 750 -7.82 33.14 -28.10
N ASP A 751 -8.65 32.49 -28.91
CA ASP A 751 -9.72 31.59 -28.43
C ASP A 751 -9.17 30.33 -27.75
N CYS A 752 -8.07 29.74 -28.25
CA CYS A 752 -7.43 28.59 -27.59
C CYS A 752 -6.89 28.95 -26.19
N PHE A 753 -6.18 30.07 -26.06
CA PHE A 753 -5.63 30.51 -24.77
C PHE A 753 -6.72 30.89 -23.76
N GLU A 754 -7.75 31.62 -24.20
CA GLU A 754 -8.88 31.98 -23.34
C GLU A 754 -9.73 30.76 -22.96
N ARG A 755 -9.85 29.76 -23.86
CA ARG A 755 -10.47 28.49 -23.54
C ARG A 755 -9.69 27.72 -22.47
N GLU A 756 -8.36 27.69 -22.56
CA GLU A 756 -7.51 27.05 -21.55
C GLU A 756 -7.65 27.71 -20.17
N LYS A 757 -7.65 29.05 -20.11
CA LYS A 757 -7.93 29.80 -18.87
C LYS A 757 -9.31 29.48 -18.30
N ARG A 758 -10.34 29.35 -19.16
CA ARG A 758 -11.70 29.00 -18.72
C ARG A 758 -11.76 27.57 -18.16
N CYS A 759 -11.10 26.62 -18.80
CA CYS A 759 -10.97 25.25 -18.28
C CYS A 759 -10.27 25.22 -16.92
N MET A 760 -9.17 25.96 -16.77
CA MET A 760 -8.44 26.11 -15.51
C MET A 760 -9.35 26.67 -14.40
N ARG A 761 -10.07 27.77 -14.67
CA ARG A 761 -11.04 28.33 -13.72
C ARG A 761 -12.08 27.29 -13.31
N GLY A 762 -12.72 26.63 -14.28
CA GLY A 762 -13.73 25.60 -14.01
C GLY A 762 -13.18 24.46 -13.14
N GLY A 763 -11.94 24.04 -13.39
CA GLY A 763 -11.24 23.04 -12.58
C GLY A 763 -10.89 23.51 -11.17
N LEU A 764 -10.77 24.81 -10.91
CA LEU A 764 -10.59 25.35 -9.56
C LEU A 764 -11.92 25.54 -8.81
N TRP A 765 -13.02 25.83 -9.53
CA TRP A 765 -14.35 26.00 -8.91
C TRP A 765 -15.06 24.69 -8.55
N GLN A 766 -14.70 23.57 -9.16
CA GLN A 766 -15.33 22.26 -8.92
C GLN A 766 -14.72 21.47 -7.75
N TRP A 767 -13.67 22.00 -7.11
CA TRP A 767 -12.92 21.34 -6.05
C TRP A 767 -12.97 22.19 -4.77
N PRO A 768 -13.89 21.87 -3.83
CA PRO A 768 -13.83 22.39 -2.46
C PRO A 768 -12.81 21.67 -1.58
#